data_AF-A0AAV0MUN6-F1
#
_entry.id   AF-A0AAV0MUN6-F1
#
_cell.length_a   1.000
_cell.length_b   1.000
_cell.length_c   1.000
_cell.angle_alpha   90.00
_cell.angle_beta   90.00
_cell.angle_gamma   90.00
#
_symmetry.space_group_name_H-M   'P 1'
#
loop_
_entity.id
_entity.type
_entity.pdbx_description
1 polymer ?
#
loop_
_entity_poly.entity_id
_entity_poly.type
_entity_poly.pdbx_seq_one_letter_code
_entity_poly.pdbx_strand_id
1 'polypeptide(L)'
;MLEVDRDVVKNNEKLENIDLSLLLRPAADIRPGAAQYCVEKQDHGLDMALDNKLITLSKPALEKGLPVYIETPICNVNRAVGTMLSHEVTKRYNLAGLPKDSIHVKLDGSAGQSLGAFLCPGITLELEGDSNDYVGKGLSGGKIVVYPPKGSLFDPKENIVIGNVALYGAISGEAYFNGMAAERFCVRNSGATAVVEGVGDHGCEYMTGGTVVVLGKTGRNFAAGMSGGIAYVLDIDGKFHSRCNPELVDLDRVEEEEDIMTLRMTIQQHQRNTNSQLAKEVLADFDDLLPKFIKELKKLAAASVNDKSIQVDETAESKRPSQVNDAVKHRGFVAYEREGVQYRDPNIRMNDWNEVMEESKPGPLLKTQSARCMDCGTPFCHQEHSGCPLGNKIPEFNELVYQNRWREALDRLLETNNFPEFTGRVCPAPCEADQLNRMGHLVTVYERADRIGGLMMYGVPNMKTDKVDVVQRRVNLMAEEGIDFVVNANIGVDPEYSLERLREDNDAIVMAVGATKPRDLPVPGRDLQGVHFAMEFLHANTKSLLDSNLEDGNYISAKGKKVVVIGGGDTGTDCIGTSIRHGCNSIVNLELLPEPPKARAPGNPWPQWPRVFRVDYGHQEAANKFGKDPRTYQVLTKRFVGDENGKLKGLEVIQVNWEKDASGKFQFKEVEGSLEMIEADLVLLAMGFLGPEANLAEKLGVERDARSNFKADYGRFSTNVEGVFAAGDCRRGQSLVVWAISEGRQTASQVDKYLMREEDADAISKERGDARERDLTKKQREDKHRVMT
;
A
#
# COMPACT_ATOMS: atom_id res chain seq x y z
N MET A 1 -26.23 23.24 -9.44
CA MET A 1 -25.61 22.04 -8.83
C MET A 1 -24.57 21.54 -9.80
N LEU A 2 -23.46 20.99 -9.31
CA LEU A 2 -22.51 20.27 -10.16
C LEU A 2 -23.15 18.92 -10.49
N GLU A 3 -23.14 18.53 -11.76
CA GLU A 3 -23.73 17.29 -12.24
C GLU A 3 -22.75 16.57 -13.15
N VAL A 4 -22.79 15.23 -13.13
CA VAL A 4 -21.99 14.42 -14.04
C VAL A 4 -22.61 14.46 -15.43
N ASP A 5 -21.82 14.80 -16.44
CA ASP A 5 -22.20 14.60 -17.83
C ASP A 5 -22.25 13.09 -18.14
N ARG A 6 -23.47 12.54 -18.17
CA ARG A 6 -23.71 11.11 -18.36
C ARG A 6 -23.22 10.60 -19.70
N ASP A 7 -23.18 11.45 -20.73
CA ASP A 7 -22.71 11.07 -22.06
C ASP A 7 -21.19 10.90 -22.09
N VAL A 8 -20.46 11.65 -21.25
CA VAL A 8 -19.00 11.51 -21.08
C VAL A 8 -18.66 10.23 -20.32
N VAL A 9 -19.39 9.92 -19.23
CA VAL A 9 -19.10 8.72 -18.42
C VAL A 9 -19.49 7.44 -19.14
N LYS A 10 -20.62 7.42 -19.86
CA LYS A 10 -21.11 6.23 -20.57
C LYS A 10 -20.13 5.71 -21.63
N ASN A 11 -19.35 6.59 -22.25
CA ASN A 11 -18.50 6.24 -23.39
C ASN A 11 -17.00 6.17 -23.03
N ASN A 12 -16.65 6.16 -21.74
CA ASN A 12 -15.26 6.16 -21.28
C ASN A 12 -15.01 5.09 -20.21
N GLU A 13 -14.37 3.99 -20.64
CA GLU A 13 -14.04 2.82 -19.81
C GLU A 13 -13.25 3.18 -18.53
N LYS A 14 -12.44 4.25 -18.55
CA LYS A 14 -11.70 4.71 -17.36
C LYS A 14 -12.59 5.39 -16.32
N LEU A 15 -13.77 5.86 -16.71
CA LEU A 15 -14.71 6.57 -15.85
C LEU A 15 -15.86 5.67 -15.36
N GLU A 16 -15.98 4.45 -15.89
CA GLU A 16 -17.09 3.52 -15.60
C GLU A 16 -17.21 3.17 -14.11
N ASN A 17 -16.08 3.15 -13.40
CA ASN A 17 -16.02 2.82 -11.96
C ASN A 17 -15.91 4.05 -11.04
N ILE A 18 -16.02 5.28 -11.58
CA ILE A 18 -15.94 6.50 -10.76
C ILE A 18 -17.33 6.88 -10.25
N ASP A 19 -17.58 6.60 -8.97
CA ASP A 19 -18.79 7.05 -8.27
C ASP A 19 -18.57 8.42 -7.61
N LEU A 20 -19.09 9.48 -8.24
CA LEU A 20 -19.08 10.84 -7.70
C LEU A 20 -20.33 11.16 -6.86
N SER A 21 -21.24 10.19 -6.66
CA SER A 21 -22.52 10.43 -5.97
C SER A 21 -22.34 11.05 -4.59
N LEU A 22 -21.30 10.66 -3.85
CA LEU A 22 -20.98 11.21 -2.53
C LEU A 22 -20.49 12.66 -2.58
N LEU A 23 -19.75 13.05 -3.62
CA LEU A 23 -19.27 14.42 -3.81
C LEU A 23 -20.38 15.35 -4.31
N LEU A 24 -21.29 14.82 -5.12
CA LEU A 24 -22.37 15.58 -5.75
C LEU A 24 -23.66 15.56 -4.93
N ARG A 25 -23.71 14.78 -3.85
CA ARG A 25 -24.88 14.73 -2.96
C ARG A 25 -25.11 16.11 -2.35
N PRO A 26 -26.29 16.71 -2.54
CA PRO A 26 -26.61 17.98 -1.91
C PRO A 26 -26.41 17.90 -0.40
N ALA A 27 -25.77 18.91 0.18
CA ALA A 27 -25.56 18.97 1.64
C ALA A 27 -26.89 18.91 2.42
N ALA A 28 -27.99 19.36 1.80
CA ALA A 28 -29.34 19.27 2.35
C ALA A 28 -29.81 17.82 2.52
N ASP A 29 -29.48 16.96 1.57
CA ASP A 29 -29.86 15.53 1.57
C ASP A 29 -29.02 14.70 2.54
N ILE A 30 -27.91 15.27 3.02
CA ILE A 30 -27.05 14.68 4.06
C ILE A 30 -27.56 15.07 5.45
N ARG A 31 -28.11 16.28 5.64
CA ARG A 31 -28.74 16.72 6.89
C ARG A 31 -30.03 17.53 6.60
N PRO A 32 -31.19 16.85 6.51
CA PRO A 32 -32.47 17.47 6.12
C PRO A 32 -32.99 18.57 7.06
N GLY A 33 -32.45 18.69 8.27
CA GLY A 33 -32.81 19.71 9.27
C GLY A 33 -31.75 20.79 9.50
N ALA A 34 -30.62 20.75 8.80
CA ALA A 34 -29.60 21.79 8.94
C ALA A 34 -30.08 23.08 8.28
N ALA A 35 -30.04 24.20 9.02
CA ALA A 35 -30.38 25.50 8.46
C ALA A 35 -29.40 25.85 7.32
N GLN A 36 -29.93 26.01 6.11
CA GLN A 36 -29.17 26.46 4.95
C GLN A 36 -29.56 27.89 4.62
N TYR A 37 -28.59 28.79 4.69
CA TYR A 37 -28.76 30.19 4.28
C TYR A 37 -28.08 30.39 2.94
N CYS A 38 -28.87 30.56 1.88
CA CYS A 38 -28.40 31.06 0.58
C CYS A 38 -28.99 32.45 0.40
N VAL A 39 -28.17 33.48 0.61
CA VAL A 39 -28.61 34.88 0.56
C VAL A 39 -28.69 35.36 -0.90
N GLU A 40 -27.82 34.84 -1.76
CA GLU A 40 -27.80 35.15 -3.19
C GLU A 40 -27.17 33.97 -3.96
N LYS A 41 -27.70 33.65 -5.14
CA LYS A 41 -27.07 32.66 -6.01
C LYS A 41 -25.81 33.27 -6.60
N GLN A 42 -24.69 32.55 -6.50
CA GLN A 42 -23.43 33.00 -7.09
C GLN A 42 -23.51 32.90 -8.61
N ASP A 43 -23.48 34.04 -9.30
CA ASP A 43 -23.27 34.11 -10.75
C ASP A 43 -21.77 34.17 -11.02
N HIS A 44 -21.25 33.15 -11.71
CA HIS A 44 -19.84 33.04 -12.05
C HIS A 44 -19.49 33.72 -13.39
N GLY A 45 -20.47 34.26 -14.12
CA GLY A 45 -20.25 34.92 -15.42
C GLY A 45 -19.62 34.02 -16.49
N LEU A 46 -19.88 32.71 -16.42
CA LEU A 46 -19.28 31.71 -17.31
C LEU A 46 -19.72 31.87 -18.77
N ASP A 47 -20.88 32.48 -19.00
CA ASP A 47 -21.38 32.87 -20.31
C ASP A 47 -20.48 33.92 -20.99
N MET A 48 -19.84 34.79 -20.20
CA MET A 48 -18.89 35.80 -20.68
C MET A 48 -17.45 35.28 -20.83
N ALA A 49 -17.19 34.00 -20.54
CA ALA A 49 -15.87 33.41 -20.69
C ALA A 49 -15.39 33.46 -22.15
N LEU A 50 -14.13 33.87 -22.37
CA LEU A 50 -13.53 33.97 -23.71
C LEU A 50 -13.60 32.64 -24.46
N ASP A 51 -13.55 31.51 -23.76
CA ASP A 51 -13.64 30.19 -24.36
C ASP A 51 -14.95 29.94 -25.12
N ASN A 52 -16.07 30.56 -24.74
CA ASN A 52 -17.32 30.41 -25.52
C ASN A 52 -17.15 30.95 -26.95
N LYS A 53 -16.40 32.06 -27.09
CA LYS A 53 -16.02 32.60 -28.39
C LYS A 53 -15.06 31.66 -29.11
N LEU A 54 -14.05 31.14 -28.42
CA LEU A 54 -13.07 30.22 -29.01
C LEU A 54 -13.74 28.93 -29.51
N ILE A 55 -14.60 28.29 -28.70
CA ILE A 55 -15.38 27.10 -29.08
C ILE A 55 -16.22 27.37 -30.33
N THR A 56 -16.88 28.52 -30.39
CA THR A 56 -17.70 28.90 -31.55
C THR A 56 -16.86 29.02 -32.82
N LEU A 57 -15.68 29.63 -32.73
CA LEU A 57 -14.76 29.79 -33.86
C LEU A 57 -14.06 28.47 -34.24
N SER A 58 -13.88 27.56 -33.28
CA SER A 58 -13.25 26.25 -33.47
C SER A 58 -14.18 25.15 -33.99
N LYS A 59 -15.46 25.43 -34.26
CA LYS A 59 -16.41 24.43 -34.79
C LYS A 59 -15.88 23.63 -35.99
N PRO A 60 -15.22 24.21 -37.01
CA PRO A 60 -14.66 23.43 -38.11
C PRO A 60 -13.64 22.38 -37.68
N ALA A 61 -12.81 22.68 -36.67
CA ALA A 61 -11.89 21.73 -36.08
C ALA A 61 -12.61 20.68 -35.23
N LEU A 62 -13.56 21.11 -34.40
CA LEU A 62 -14.31 20.24 -33.48
C LEU A 62 -15.24 19.24 -34.19
N GLU A 63 -15.79 19.62 -35.34
CA GLU A 63 -16.77 18.78 -36.08
C GLU A 63 -16.13 18.00 -37.22
N LYS A 64 -15.08 18.55 -37.86
CA LYS A 64 -14.51 18.01 -39.10
C LYS A 64 -13.00 17.79 -39.05
N GLY A 65 -12.33 18.10 -37.93
CA GLY A 65 -10.88 17.97 -37.80
C GLY A 65 -10.08 18.90 -38.71
N LEU A 66 -10.69 20.00 -39.20
CA LEU A 66 -10.01 20.96 -40.08
C LEU A 66 -9.16 21.94 -39.26
N PRO A 67 -7.96 22.35 -39.75
CA PRO A 67 -7.16 23.38 -39.09
C PRO A 67 -7.89 24.71 -38.96
N VAL A 68 -7.82 25.33 -37.79
CA VAL A 68 -8.43 26.63 -37.46
C VAL A 68 -7.38 27.55 -36.85
N TYR A 69 -7.29 28.78 -37.35
CA TYR A 69 -6.48 29.86 -36.80
C TYR A 69 -7.38 30.99 -36.30
N ILE A 70 -7.19 31.41 -35.05
CA ILE A 70 -7.99 32.45 -34.39
C ILE A 70 -7.04 33.51 -33.85
N GLU A 71 -7.31 34.78 -34.13
CA GLU A 71 -6.62 35.91 -33.51
C GLU A 71 -7.63 36.75 -32.72
N THR A 72 -7.35 37.00 -31.44
CA THR A 72 -8.26 37.76 -30.56
C THR A 72 -7.50 38.42 -29.41
N PRO A 73 -7.90 39.62 -28.97
CA PRO A 73 -7.29 40.23 -27.78
C PRO A 73 -7.61 39.43 -26.52
N ILE A 74 -6.75 39.56 -25.50
CA ILE A 74 -6.93 39.02 -24.15
C ILE A 74 -6.64 40.10 -23.11
N CYS A 75 -7.35 40.05 -21.98
CA CYS A 75 -7.07 40.89 -20.83
C CYS A 75 -7.12 40.10 -19.51
N ASN A 76 -6.67 40.73 -18.42
CA ASN A 76 -6.39 40.06 -17.15
C ASN A 76 -7.62 39.44 -16.46
N VAL A 77 -8.84 39.82 -16.86
CA VAL A 77 -10.09 39.21 -16.41
C VAL A 77 -10.42 37.91 -17.15
N ASN A 78 -9.81 37.65 -18.31
CA ASN A 78 -9.94 36.39 -19.02
C ASN A 78 -9.08 35.31 -18.33
N ARG A 79 -9.70 34.59 -17.41
CA ARG A 79 -9.07 33.50 -16.64
C ARG A 79 -9.40 32.14 -17.26
N ALA A 80 -8.53 31.16 -17.03
CA ALA A 80 -8.70 29.77 -17.48
C ALA A 80 -8.96 29.61 -19.00
N VAL A 81 -8.42 30.52 -19.81
CA VAL A 81 -8.60 30.50 -21.26
C VAL A 81 -7.96 29.23 -21.85
N GLY A 82 -8.73 28.51 -22.67
CA GLY A 82 -8.38 27.24 -23.31
C GLY A 82 -8.93 26.01 -22.59
N THR A 83 -9.41 26.12 -21.35
CA THR A 83 -9.89 24.97 -20.56
C THR A 83 -11.21 24.41 -21.07
N MET A 84 -12.22 25.26 -21.31
CA MET A 84 -13.52 24.80 -21.83
C MET A 84 -13.39 24.37 -23.29
N LEU A 85 -12.52 25.02 -24.07
CA LEU A 85 -12.21 24.55 -25.42
C LEU A 85 -11.58 23.15 -25.40
N SER A 86 -10.65 22.90 -24.48
CA SER A 86 -10.06 21.57 -24.28
C SER A 86 -11.11 20.55 -23.85
N HIS A 87 -12.04 20.93 -22.97
CA HIS A 87 -13.18 20.08 -22.61
C HIS A 87 -13.98 19.65 -23.85
N GLU A 88 -14.32 20.57 -24.76
CA GLU A 88 -15.07 20.25 -25.98
C GLU A 88 -14.29 19.31 -26.92
N VAL A 89 -12.97 19.45 -27.00
CA VAL A 89 -12.11 18.51 -27.75
C VAL A 89 -12.09 17.14 -27.07
N THR A 90 -11.77 17.07 -25.77
CA THR A 90 -11.70 15.80 -25.04
C THR A 90 -13.04 15.08 -24.98
N LYS A 91 -14.16 15.80 -24.90
CA LYS A 91 -15.51 15.22 -24.96
C LYS A 91 -15.79 14.48 -26.27
N ARG A 92 -15.22 14.93 -27.40
CA ARG A 92 -15.42 14.33 -28.72
C ARG A 92 -14.35 13.31 -29.10
N TYR A 93 -13.10 13.57 -28.74
CA TYR A 93 -11.93 12.84 -29.20
C TYR A 93 -11.19 12.10 -28.08
N ASN A 94 -11.72 12.11 -26.86
CA ASN A 94 -11.13 11.48 -25.67
C ASN A 94 -9.67 11.96 -25.45
N LEU A 95 -8.82 11.10 -24.89
CA LEU A 95 -7.41 11.40 -24.61
C LEU A 95 -6.55 11.58 -25.87
N ALA A 96 -7.00 11.08 -27.03
CA ALA A 96 -6.24 11.23 -28.28
C ALA A 96 -6.20 12.70 -28.73
N GLY A 97 -7.25 13.47 -28.42
CA GLY A 97 -7.37 14.87 -28.82
C GLY A 97 -7.42 15.07 -30.33
N LEU A 98 -7.08 16.27 -30.78
CA LEU A 98 -6.97 16.59 -32.21
C LEU A 98 -5.52 16.41 -32.69
N PRO A 99 -5.29 16.24 -34.01
CA PRO A 99 -3.95 16.33 -34.58
C PRO A 99 -3.23 17.63 -34.17
N LYS A 100 -1.89 17.60 -34.10
CA LYS A 100 -1.07 18.74 -33.67
C LYS A 100 -1.38 20.01 -34.49
N ASP A 101 -1.51 21.15 -33.79
CA ASP A 101 -1.82 22.47 -34.37
C ASP A 101 -3.17 22.53 -35.14
N SER A 102 -4.15 21.67 -34.83
CA SER A 102 -5.50 21.75 -35.42
C SER A 102 -6.26 23.01 -35.01
N ILE A 103 -6.04 23.51 -33.81
CA ILE A 103 -6.59 24.79 -33.36
C ILE A 103 -5.43 25.64 -32.86
N HIS A 104 -5.17 26.75 -33.55
CA HIS A 104 -4.15 27.73 -33.17
C HIS A 104 -4.85 29.03 -32.77
N VAL A 105 -4.71 29.43 -31.51
CA VAL A 105 -5.26 30.67 -30.99
C VAL A 105 -4.11 31.61 -30.67
N LYS A 106 -4.00 32.68 -31.46
CA LYS A 106 -3.12 33.81 -31.19
C LYS A 106 -3.86 34.87 -30.36
N LEU A 107 -3.25 35.23 -29.25
CA LEU A 107 -3.76 36.15 -28.24
C LEU A 107 -2.81 37.35 -28.16
N ASP A 108 -3.37 38.54 -27.99
CA ASP A 108 -2.63 39.80 -27.82
C ASP A 108 -3.10 40.51 -26.56
N GLY A 109 -2.18 40.81 -25.64
CA GLY A 109 -2.46 41.49 -24.36
C GLY A 109 -2.03 40.71 -23.12
N SER A 110 -2.60 41.03 -21.95
CA SER A 110 -2.19 40.43 -20.67
C SER A 110 -3.21 39.37 -20.22
N ALA A 111 -2.82 38.11 -20.19
CA ALA A 111 -3.72 37.01 -19.81
C ALA A 111 -3.98 36.95 -18.30
N GLY A 112 -5.22 36.60 -17.93
CA GLY A 112 -5.59 36.29 -16.56
C GLY A 112 -4.97 34.99 -16.05
N GLN A 113 -5.27 34.65 -14.79
CA GLN A 113 -4.77 33.42 -14.18
C GLN A 113 -5.20 32.17 -14.97
N SER A 114 -4.35 31.14 -14.97
CA SER A 114 -4.63 29.81 -15.51
C SER A 114 -4.78 29.73 -17.05
N LEU A 115 -4.12 30.62 -17.80
CA LEU A 115 -4.01 30.48 -19.26
C LEU A 115 -3.54 29.06 -19.65
N GLY A 116 -4.30 28.36 -20.48
CA GLY A 116 -3.96 27.01 -20.93
C GLY A 116 -4.04 25.93 -19.86
N ALA A 117 -4.86 26.12 -18.81
CA ALA A 117 -5.08 25.06 -17.84
C ALA A 117 -5.78 23.85 -18.50
N PHE A 118 -5.23 22.66 -18.24
CA PHE A 118 -5.68 21.37 -18.80
C PHE A 118 -5.69 21.32 -20.34
N LEU A 119 -4.84 22.11 -21.00
CA LEU A 119 -4.81 22.20 -22.46
C LEU A 119 -4.48 20.84 -23.09
N CYS A 120 -5.39 20.32 -23.92
CA CYS A 120 -5.31 18.98 -24.50
C CYS A 120 -4.57 18.96 -25.87
N PRO A 121 -4.25 17.77 -26.41
CA PRO A 121 -3.58 17.65 -27.70
C PRO A 121 -4.36 18.31 -28.85
N GLY A 122 -3.61 18.97 -29.74
CA GLY A 122 -4.12 19.62 -30.95
C GLY A 122 -4.51 21.09 -30.80
N ILE A 123 -4.45 21.65 -29.60
CA ILE A 123 -4.64 23.08 -29.34
C ILE A 123 -3.29 23.75 -29.05
N THR A 124 -3.05 24.88 -29.71
CA THR A 124 -1.92 25.78 -29.49
C THR A 124 -2.44 27.14 -29.05
N LEU A 125 -2.00 27.60 -27.89
CA LEU A 125 -2.21 28.96 -27.41
C LEU A 125 -0.91 29.74 -27.56
N GLU A 126 -0.93 30.76 -28.41
CA GLU A 126 0.17 31.68 -28.63
C GLU A 126 -0.22 33.05 -28.06
N LEU A 127 0.59 33.60 -27.16
CA LEU A 127 0.34 34.88 -26.51
C LEU A 127 1.49 35.85 -26.79
N GLU A 128 1.18 36.91 -27.52
CA GLU A 128 1.99 38.12 -27.61
C GLU A 128 1.61 39.04 -26.44
N GLY A 129 2.38 39.00 -25.36
CA GLY A 129 2.05 39.64 -24.09
C GLY A 129 2.66 38.95 -22.87
N ASP A 130 1.94 39.05 -21.75
CA ASP A 130 2.29 38.48 -20.45
C ASP A 130 1.10 37.70 -19.86
N SER A 131 1.37 36.79 -18.93
CA SER A 131 0.31 36.02 -18.27
C SER A 131 0.49 35.95 -16.77
N ASN A 132 -0.63 36.04 -16.05
CA ASN A 132 -0.68 35.82 -14.60
C ASN A 132 -0.47 34.35 -14.21
N ASP A 133 -0.47 34.10 -12.90
CA ASP A 133 -0.24 32.81 -12.24
C ASP A 133 -0.96 31.61 -12.87
N TYR A 134 -0.39 30.42 -12.68
CA TYR A 134 -0.95 29.13 -13.10
C TYR A 134 -1.02 28.85 -14.61
N VAL A 135 -0.22 29.55 -15.42
CA VAL A 135 -0.08 29.25 -16.86
C VAL A 135 0.22 27.77 -17.06
N GLY A 136 -0.56 27.08 -17.90
CA GLY A 136 -0.37 25.67 -18.22
C GLY A 136 -0.57 24.72 -17.02
N LYS A 137 -1.33 25.10 -16.01
CA LYS A 137 -1.70 24.21 -14.90
C LYS A 137 -2.35 22.93 -15.45
N GLY A 138 -1.78 21.77 -15.10
CA GLY A 138 -2.29 20.49 -15.59
C GLY A 138 -2.19 20.31 -17.11
N LEU A 139 -1.23 20.98 -17.77
CA LEU A 139 -1.00 20.84 -19.22
C LEU A 139 -0.99 19.35 -19.61
N SER A 140 -1.84 18.99 -20.58
CA SER A 140 -2.22 17.60 -20.89
C SER A 140 -2.03 17.27 -22.38
N GLY A 141 -1.05 17.90 -23.03
CA GLY A 141 -0.65 17.60 -24.41
C GLY A 141 -0.75 18.75 -25.40
N GLY A 142 -1.39 19.86 -25.01
CA GLY A 142 -1.42 21.09 -25.83
C GLY A 142 -0.08 21.82 -25.87
N LYS A 143 -0.02 22.91 -26.66
CA LYS A 143 1.15 23.78 -26.77
C LYS A 143 0.84 25.18 -26.26
N ILE A 144 1.71 25.74 -25.44
CA ILE A 144 1.62 27.12 -24.94
C ILE A 144 2.88 27.89 -25.34
N VAL A 145 2.70 29.06 -25.93
CA VAL A 145 3.79 29.96 -26.32
C VAL A 145 3.47 31.33 -25.75
N VAL A 146 4.40 31.93 -24.99
CA VAL A 146 4.27 33.30 -24.49
C VAL A 146 5.54 34.08 -24.81
N TYR A 147 5.39 35.25 -25.41
CA TYR A 147 6.49 36.15 -25.71
C TYR A 147 6.03 37.61 -25.62
N PRO A 148 6.92 38.55 -25.25
CA PRO A 148 6.54 39.94 -25.09
C PRO A 148 6.20 40.61 -26.44
N PRO A 149 5.37 41.67 -26.44
CA PRO A 149 4.99 42.38 -27.66
C PRO A 149 6.18 42.94 -28.44
N LYS A 150 6.07 42.95 -29.77
CA LYS A 150 7.08 43.54 -30.66
C LYS A 150 7.31 45.02 -30.30
N GLY A 151 8.56 45.36 -29.98
CA GLY A 151 8.95 46.73 -29.60
C GLY A 151 8.98 47.00 -28.08
N SER A 152 8.83 45.97 -27.26
CA SER A 152 9.06 46.06 -25.81
C SER A 152 10.44 46.67 -25.51
N LEU A 153 10.49 47.64 -24.56
CA LEU A 153 11.71 48.38 -24.20
C LEU A 153 12.58 47.67 -23.14
N PHE A 154 12.12 46.53 -22.62
CA PHE A 154 12.79 45.75 -21.59
C PHE A 154 13.44 44.49 -22.18
N ASP A 155 14.49 43.99 -21.52
CA ASP A 155 15.11 42.72 -21.89
C ASP A 155 14.27 41.56 -21.33
N PRO A 156 13.66 40.70 -22.18
CA PRO A 156 12.77 39.63 -21.71
C PRO A 156 13.43 38.70 -20.69
N LYS A 157 14.72 38.38 -20.85
CA LYS A 157 15.44 37.46 -19.97
C LYS A 157 15.65 37.98 -18.53
N GLU A 158 15.38 39.26 -18.30
CA GLU A 158 15.47 39.92 -16.99
C GLU A 158 14.09 40.33 -16.44
N ASN A 159 12.99 39.97 -17.14
CA ASN A 159 11.65 40.39 -16.79
C ASN A 159 10.68 39.21 -16.74
N ILE A 160 9.76 39.26 -15.77
CA ILE A 160 8.74 38.23 -15.59
C ILE A 160 7.68 38.38 -16.69
N VAL A 161 7.53 37.35 -17.52
CA VAL A 161 6.53 37.26 -18.59
C VAL A 161 5.41 36.27 -18.24
N ILE A 162 5.69 35.33 -17.33
CA ILE A 162 4.67 34.43 -16.76
C ILE A 162 4.71 34.44 -15.23
N GLY A 163 3.53 34.54 -14.62
CA GLY A 163 3.33 34.61 -13.17
C GLY A 163 3.67 33.33 -12.41
N ASN A 164 3.35 33.32 -11.12
CA ASN A 164 3.72 32.25 -10.20
C ASN A 164 2.99 30.94 -10.50
N VAL A 165 3.64 29.82 -10.19
CA VAL A 165 3.07 28.46 -10.27
C VAL A 165 2.74 28.05 -11.70
N ALA A 166 3.62 28.36 -12.65
CA ALA A 166 3.49 27.93 -14.04
C ALA A 166 3.79 26.43 -14.20
N LEU A 167 3.04 25.77 -15.09
CA LEU A 167 3.12 24.35 -15.41
C LEU A 167 2.94 23.41 -14.21
N TYR A 168 2.13 23.84 -13.24
CA TYR A 168 1.84 23.03 -12.06
C TYR A 168 1.10 21.74 -12.42
N GLY A 169 1.70 20.59 -12.12
CA GLY A 169 1.09 19.28 -12.38
C GLY A 169 0.94 18.97 -13.87
N ALA A 170 1.77 19.57 -14.74
CA ALA A 170 1.77 19.26 -16.17
C ALA A 170 2.13 17.79 -16.40
N ILE A 171 1.36 17.07 -17.22
CA ILE A 171 1.54 15.63 -17.46
C ILE A 171 2.08 15.31 -18.86
N SER A 172 1.86 16.20 -19.83
CA SER A 172 2.37 16.10 -21.21
C SER A 172 2.15 17.44 -21.93
N GLY A 173 2.80 17.67 -23.07
CA GLY A 173 2.65 18.90 -23.87
C GLY A 173 3.93 19.71 -24.00
N GLU A 174 3.83 20.85 -24.67
CA GLU A 174 4.96 21.72 -25.03
C GLU A 174 4.72 23.15 -24.52
N ALA A 175 5.74 23.79 -23.93
CA ALA A 175 5.65 25.15 -23.44
C ALA A 175 6.91 25.97 -23.74
N TYR A 176 6.75 27.17 -24.32
CA TYR A 176 7.86 28.02 -24.74
C TYR A 176 7.65 29.46 -24.27
N PHE A 177 8.52 29.95 -23.38
CA PHE A 177 8.36 31.25 -22.72
C PHE A 177 9.58 32.13 -22.95
N ASN A 178 9.43 33.16 -23.77
CA ASN A 178 10.47 34.17 -24.01
C ASN A 178 10.38 35.20 -22.88
N GLY A 179 11.19 34.99 -21.85
CA GLY A 179 11.27 35.78 -20.64
C GLY A 179 11.32 34.93 -19.38
N MET A 180 11.31 35.58 -18.21
CA MET A 180 11.39 34.88 -16.93
C MET A 180 10.02 34.37 -16.48
N ALA A 181 10.02 33.18 -15.88
CA ALA A 181 8.99 32.78 -14.94
C ALA A 181 9.22 33.47 -13.59
N ALA A 182 8.14 33.75 -12.85
CA ALA A 182 8.21 34.19 -11.47
C ALA A 182 8.80 33.09 -10.55
N GLU A 183 8.40 33.04 -9.28
CA GLU A 183 9.04 32.18 -8.28
C GLU A 183 8.89 30.69 -8.57
N ARG A 184 7.72 30.21 -9.03
CA ARG A 184 7.44 28.77 -9.16
C ARG A 184 7.21 28.36 -10.61
N PHE A 185 8.03 27.44 -11.11
CA PHE A 185 8.00 26.96 -12.50
C PHE A 185 8.16 25.44 -12.59
N CYS A 186 7.34 24.75 -13.40
CA CYS A 186 7.38 23.29 -13.59
C CYS A 186 7.26 22.48 -12.29
N VAL A 187 6.48 22.99 -11.33
CA VAL A 187 6.22 22.29 -10.07
C VAL A 187 5.36 21.05 -10.33
N ARG A 188 5.79 19.86 -9.92
CA ARG A 188 5.14 18.57 -10.21
C ARG A 188 4.96 18.31 -11.72
N ASN A 189 5.88 18.79 -12.56
CA ASN A 189 5.89 18.35 -13.95
C ASN A 189 6.18 16.84 -14.00
N SER A 190 5.35 16.10 -14.73
CA SER A 190 5.42 14.64 -14.85
C SER A 190 5.67 14.17 -16.29
N GLY A 191 5.69 15.08 -17.27
CA GLY A 191 5.90 14.68 -18.66
C GLY A 191 5.86 15.78 -19.72
N ALA A 192 5.66 17.06 -19.36
CA ALA A 192 5.69 18.14 -20.34
C ALA A 192 7.13 18.60 -20.65
N THR A 193 7.33 19.08 -21.88
CA THR A 193 8.57 19.72 -22.33
C THR A 193 8.43 21.24 -22.26
N ALA A 194 9.33 21.92 -21.56
CA ALA A 194 9.25 23.37 -21.36
C ALA A 194 10.59 24.08 -21.58
N VAL A 195 10.56 25.29 -22.15
CA VAL A 195 11.72 26.18 -22.27
C VAL A 195 11.39 27.56 -21.74
N VAL A 196 12.28 28.12 -20.93
CA VAL A 196 12.15 29.44 -20.31
C VAL A 196 13.49 30.16 -20.24
N GLU A 197 13.49 31.49 -20.29
CA GLU A 197 14.72 32.31 -20.27
C GLU A 197 15.20 32.67 -18.87
N GLY A 198 14.42 32.32 -17.84
CA GLY A 198 14.83 32.45 -16.44
C GLY A 198 13.72 31.99 -15.50
N VAL A 199 14.10 31.67 -14.26
CA VAL A 199 13.19 31.19 -13.22
C VAL A 199 13.58 31.84 -11.89
N GLY A 200 12.58 32.19 -11.08
CA GLY A 200 12.79 32.57 -9.67
C GLY A 200 13.27 31.41 -8.80
N ASP A 201 12.99 31.44 -7.50
CA ASP A 201 13.58 30.50 -6.54
C ASP A 201 13.21 29.03 -6.83
N HIS A 202 11.94 28.75 -7.12
CA HIS A 202 11.36 27.41 -7.07
C HIS A 202 11.12 26.79 -8.47
N GLY A 203 12.20 26.52 -9.20
CA GLY A 203 12.14 25.76 -10.46
C GLY A 203 12.12 24.24 -10.25
N CYS A 204 11.32 23.51 -11.03
CA CYS A 204 11.29 22.04 -11.09
C CYS A 204 11.03 21.32 -9.76
N GLU A 205 10.36 21.97 -8.79
CA GLU A 205 10.04 21.32 -7.51
C GLU A 205 9.11 20.12 -7.71
N TYR A 206 9.41 19.01 -7.04
CA TYR A 206 8.61 17.78 -7.11
C TYR A 206 8.40 17.24 -8.52
N MET A 207 9.24 17.62 -9.48
CA MET A 207 9.19 17.10 -10.85
C MET A 207 9.41 15.57 -10.82
N THR A 208 8.56 14.83 -11.50
CA THR A 208 8.60 13.36 -11.58
C THR A 208 8.91 12.85 -12.99
N GLY A 209 8.87 13.73 -13.99
CA GLY A 209 9.09 13.42 -15.40
C GLY A 209 9.05 14.68 -16.28
N GLY A 210 9.29 14.53 -17.58
CA GLY A 210 9.34 15.64 -18.54
C GLY A 210 10.75 16.23 -18.72
N THR A 211 10.84 17.25 -19.58
CA THR A 211 12.12 17.89 -19.96
C THR A 211 12.00 19.40 -19.83
N VAL A 212 12.89 20.02 -19.05
CA VAL A 212 12.91 21.48 -18.87
C VAL A 212 14.24 22.05 -19.32
N VAL A 213 14.22 23.14 -20.09
CA VAL A 213 15.43 23.89 -20.47
C VAL A 213 15.31 25.31 -19.92
N VAL A 214 16.32 25.75 -19.16
CA VAL A 214 16.43 27.11 -18.64
C VAL A 214 17.65 27.79 -19.25
N LEU A 215 17.40 28.84 -20.04
CA LEU A 215 18.44 29.54 -20.81
C LEU A 215 19.09 30.72 -20.06
N GLY A 216 18.59 31.07 -18.88
CA GLY A 216 19.12 32.17 -18.09
C GLY A 216 19.07 31.91 -16.60
N LYS A 217 18.86 32.97 -15.81
CA LYS A 217 19.04 32.91 -14.36
C LYS A 217 18.07 31.94 -13.69
N THR A 218 18.56 31.29 -12.64
CA THR A 218 17.78 30.45 -11.73
C THR A 218 17.89 30.99 -10.32
N GLY A 219 16.84 30.84 -9.52
CA GLY A 219 16.85 31.16 -8.10
C GLY A 219 17.20 29.94 -7.22
N ARG A 220 17.07 30.10 -5.91
CA ARG A 220 17.45 29.11 -4.88
C ARG A 220 16.36 28.06 -4.70
N ASN A 221 16.73 26.83 -4.37
CA ASN A 221 15.81 25.70 -4.15
C ASN A 221 15.26 25.11 -5.46
N PHE A 222 16.08 25.20 -6.52
CA PHE A 222 15.81 24.54 -7.78
C PHE A 222 15.82 23.01 -7.59
N ALA A 223 14.92 22.31 -8.29
CA ALA A 223 14.67 20.87 -8.26
C ALA A 223 14.38 20.27 -6.87
N ALA A 224 13.88 21.07 -5.93
CA ALA A 224 13.56 20.57 -4.60
C ALA A 224 12.50 19.45 -4.64
N GLY A 225 12.86 18.27 -4.14
CA GLY A 225 11.97 17.11 -4.14
C GLY A 225 11.76 16.50 -5.53
N MET A 226 12.54 16.87 -6.54
CA MET A 226 12.55 16.21 -7.85
C MET A 226 12.87 14.72 -7.70
N SER A 227 12.08 13.88 -8.38
CA SER A 227 12.17 12.41 -8.31
C SER A 227 12.26 11.74 -9.69
N GLY A 228 12.16 12.52 -10.77
CA GLY A 228 12.34 12.09 -12.15
C GLY A 228 12.22 13.25 -13.13
N GLY A 229 12.52 13.00 -14.41
CA GLY A 229 12.62 14.01 -15.47
C GLY A 229 14.03 14.56 -15.64
N ILE A 230 14.22 15.47 -16.59
CA ILE A 230 15.51 16.08 -16.93
C ILE A 230 15.37 17.59 -16.96
N ALA A 231 16.28 18.31 -16.30
CA ALA A 231 16.41 19.76 -16.48
C ALA A 231 17.80 20.10 -17.03
N TYR A 232 17.85 20.89 -18.10
CA TYR A 232 19.08 21.44 -18.65
C TYR A 232 19.14 22.93 -18.31
N VAL A 233 20.14 23.34 -17.54
CA VAL A 233 20.29 24.72 -17.07
C VAL A 233 21.59 25.31 -17.57
N LEU A 234 21.52 26.46 -18.23
CA LEU A 234 22.70 27.21 -18.65
C LEU A 234 23.30 27.99 -17.46
N ASP A 235 24.36 27.46 -16.84
CA ASP A 235 24.99 28.04 -15.65
C ASP A 235 26.04 29.11 -16.02
N ILE A 236 25.56 30.30 -16.41
CA ILE A 236 26.43 31.40 -16.84
C ILE A 236 27.32 31.91 -15.71
N ASP A 237 26.83 31.92 -14.47
CA ASP A 237 27.54 32.49 -13.31
C ASP A 237 28.29 31.46 -12.46
N GLY A 238 28.24 30.18 -12.84
CA GLY A 238 28.93 29.08 -12.16
C GLY A 238 28.40 28.80 -10.75
N LYS A 239 27.17 29.25 -10.44
CA LYS A 239 26.58 29.18 -9.10
C LYS A 239 25.39 28.23 -9.03
N PHE A 240 24.98 27.61 -10.13
CA PHE A 240 23.80 26.76 -10.14
C PHE A 240 23.88 25.62 -9.13
N HIS A 241 25.05 25.01 -8.94
CA HIS A 241 25.26 23.98 -7.91
C HIS A 241 24.86 24.45 -6.50
N SER A 242 25.07 25.73 -6.14
CA SER A 242 24.70 26.26 -4.83
C SER A 242 23.19 26.53 -4.66
N ARG A 243 22.45 26.49 -5.78
CA ARG A 243 21.00 26.73 -5.83
C ARG A 243 20.20 25.43 -5.73
N CYS A 244 20.82 24.29 -6.01
CA CYS A 244 20.23 22.96 -5.88
C CYS A 244 20.59 22.30 -4.54
N ASN A 245 19.85 21.26 -4.18
CA ASN A 245 20.23 20.38 -3.07
C ASN A 245 21.01 19.16 -3.61
N PRO A 246 22.35 19.12 -3.49
CA PRO A 246 23.18 18.07 -4.08
C PRO A 246 22.96 16.66 -3.47
N GLU A 247 22.17 16.56 -2.38
CA GLU A 247 21.74 15.27 -1.82
C GLU A 247 20.59 14.62 -2.61
N LEU A 248 19.81 15.41 -3.37
CA LEU A 248 18.59 14.96 -4.04
C LEU A 248 18.75 14.76 -5.55
N VAL A 249 19.67 15.51 -6.15
CA VAL A 249 19.87 15.58 -7.60
C VAL A 249 21.37 15.44 -7.91
N ASP A 250 21.67 14.71 -8.97
CA ASP A 250 22.99 14.71 -9.58
C ASP A 250 23.05 15.81 -10.63
N LEU A 251 24.15 16.56 -10.59
CA LEU A 251 24.43 17.67 -11.49
C LEU A 251 25.57 17.23 -12.41
N ASP A 252 25.20 16.71 -13.56
CA ASP A 252 26.11 16.20 -14.57
C ASP A 252 26.36 17.25 -15.66
N ARG A 253 27.42 17.06 -16.43
CA ARG A 253 27.62 17.81 -17.67
C ARG A 253 26.80 17.16 -18.79
N VAL A 254 26.46 17.95 -19.80
CA VAL A 254 25.81 17.45 -21.02
C VAL A 254 26.88 16.89 -21.96
N GLU A 255 27.20 15.61 -21.82
CA GLU A 255 28.27 14.95 -22.60
C GLU A 255 27.74 13.89 -23.58
N GLU A 256 26.60 13.25 -23.26
CA GLU A 256 26.01 12.20 -24.09
C GLU A 256 25.37 12.77 -25.37
N GLU A 257 25.60 12.13 -26.52
CA GLU A 257 25.11 12.63 -27.82
C GLU A 257 23.59 12.80 -27.86
N GLU A 258 22.82 11.89 -27.23
CA GLU A 258 21.36 11.95 -27.18
C GLU A 258 20.87 13.17 -26.39
N ASP A 259 21.54 13.53 -25.30
CA ASP A 259 21.23 14.72 -24.50
C ASP A 259 21.58 16.00 -25.26
N ILE A 260 22.74 16.02 -25.94
CA ILE A 260 23.18 17.16 -26.75
C ILE A 260 22.15 17.42 -27.86
N MET A 261 21.70 16.37 -28.56
CA MET A 261 20.68 16.47 -29.60
C MET A 261 19.35 16.96 -29.03
N THR A 262 18.90 16.38 -27.92
CA THR A 262 17.64 16.75 -27.25
C THR A 262 17.64 18.22 -26.82
N LEU A 263 18.72 18.66 -26.17
CA LEU A 263 18.91 20.04 -25.75
C LEU A 263 18.87 21.00 -26.95
N ARG A 264 19.69 20.73 -27.97
CA ARG A 264 19.78 21.59 -29.17
C ARG A 264 18.44 21.70 -29.90
N MET A 265 17.75 20.57 -30.10
CA MET A 265 16.43 20.54 -30.73
C MET A 265 15.40 21.32 -29.92
N THR A 266 15.43 21.20 -28.60
CA THR A 266 14.49 21.88 -27.71
C THR A 266 14.68 23.41 -27.75
N ILE A 267 15.93 23.89 -27.77
CA ILE A 267 16.24 25.32 -27.93
C ILE A 267 15.86 25.84 -29.32
N GLN A 268 16.06 25.03 -30.38
CA GLN A 268 15.60 25.38 -31.74
C GLN A 268 14.08 25.53 -31.81
N GLN A 269 13.32 24.64 -31.15
CA GLN A 269 11.87 24.80 -31.07
C GLN A 269 11.49 26.07 -30.31
N HIS A 270 12.18 26.37 -29.21
CA HIS A 270 11.94 27.63 -28.50
C HIS A 270 12.16 28.85 -29.40
N GLN A 271 13.32 28.94 -30.07
CA GLN A 271 13.64 30.02 -31.00
C GLN A 271 12.60 30.15 -32.12
N ARG A 272 12.14 29.03 -32.69
CA ARG A 272 11.15 29.01 -33.77
C ARG A 272 9.76 29.50 -33.30
N ASN A 273 9.34 29.14 -32.10
CA ASN A 273 8.00 29.47 -31.60
C ASN A 273 7.93 30.89 -31.01
N THR A 274 9.00 31.40 -30.38
CA THR A 274 8.98 32.70 -29.68
C THR A 274 9.77 33.80 -30.36
N ASN A 275 10.55 33.48 -31.41
CA ASN A 275 11.56 34.36 -31.98
C ASN A 275 12.58 34.88 -30.95
N SER A 276 12.84 34.12 -29.88
CA SER A 276 13.80 34.48 -28.83
C SER A 276 15.19 34.81 -29.41
N GLN A 277 15.68 36.00 -29.08
CA GLN A 277 17.02 36.45 -29.44
C GLN A 277 18.08 35.71 -28.60
N LEU A 278 17.81 35.45 -27.31
CA LEU A 278 18.69 34.69 -26.43
C LEU A 278 18.89 33.26 -26.97
N ALA A 279 17.81 32.58 -27.35
CA ALA A 279 17.89 31.24 -27.93
C ALA A 279 18.68 31.21 -29.23
N LYS A 280 18.52 32.25 -30.07
CA LYS A 280 19.28 32.40 -31.32
C LYS A 280 20.78 32.57 -31.04
N GLU A 281 21.15 33.35 -30.03
CA GLU A 281 22.54 33.55 -29.60
C GLU A 281 23.13 32.25 -29.03
N VAL A 282 22.39 31.57 -28.13
CA VAL A 282 22.80 30.28 -27.55
C VAL A 282 23.00 29.21 -28.63
N LEU A 283 22.15 29.19 -29.68
CA LEU A 283 22.30 28.25 -30.79
C LEU A 283 23.48 28.56 -31.72
N ALA A 284 23.83 29.85 -31.87
CA ALA A 284 24.95 30.28 -32.68
C ALA A 284 26.30 29.96 -32.00
N ASP A 285 26.34 30.03 -30.68
CA ASP A 285 27.51 29.78 -29.82
C ASP A 285 27.39 28.44 -29.06
N PHE A 286 26.62 27.51 -29.58
CA PHE A 286 26.18 26.32 -28.83
C PHE A 286 27.34 25.45 -28.37
N ASP A 287 28.32 25.22 -29.23
CA ASP A 287 29.45 24.32 -28.94
C ASP A 287 30.36 24.90 -27.83
N ASP A 288 30.50 26.23 -27.76
CA ASP A 288 31.27 26.92 -26.73
C ASP A 288 30.48 27.07 -25.41
N LEU A 289 29.15 27.11 -25.47
CA LEU A 289 28.27 27.15 -24.31
C LEU A 289 27.91 25.77 -23.76
N LEU A 290 28.05 24.70 -24.53
CA LEU A 290 27.71 23.34 -24.13
C LEU A 290 28.35 22.93 -22.77
N PRO A 291 29.64 23.22 -22.50
CA PRO A 291 30.25 22.89 -21.22
C PRO A 291 29.66 23.62 -20.00
N LYS A 292 28.87 24.69 -20.23
CA LYS A 292 28.17 25.46 -19.19
C LYS A 292 26.74 24.97 -18.95
N PHE A 293 26.23 24.05 -19.78
CA PHE A 293 24.97 23.40 -19.49
C PHE A 293 25.17 22.32 -18.45
N ILE A 294 24.39 22.43 -17.38
CA ILE A 294 24.29 21.42 -16.34
C ILE A 294 23.04 20.61 -16.61
N LYS A 295 23.22 19.30 -16.73
CA LYS A 295 22.15 18.30 -16.78
C LYS A 295 21.83 17.90 -15.36
N GLU A 296 20.60 18.16 -14.95
CA GLU A 296 20.10 17.77 -13.65
C GLU A 296 19.22 16.54 -13.78
N LEU A 297 19.59 15.50 -13.04
CA LEU A 297 18.91 14.21 -12.96
C LEU A 297 18.72 13.81 -11.50
N LYS A 298 17.79 12.89 -11.25
CA LYS A 298 17.74 12.25 -9.92
C LYS A 298 19.02 11.44 -9.70
N LYS A 299 19.58 11.55 -8.50
CA LYS A 299 20.64 10.68 -8.01
C LYS A 299 20.20 9.22 -7.98
N LEU A 300 20.70 8.43 -8.93
CA LEU A 300 20.56 6.98 -8.93
C LEU A 300 21.64 6.42 -8.01
N ALA A 301 21.25 5.65 -6.99
CA ALA A 301 22.21 4.93 -6.16
C ALA A 301 22.92 3.88 -7.04
N ALA A 302 24.10 4.24 -7.56
CA ALA A 302 24.92 3.37 -8.38
C ALA A 302 25.42 2.18 -7.55
N ALA A 303 24.95 0.98 -7.90
CA ALA A 303 25.60 -0.27 -7.53
C ALA A 303 26.79 -0.50 -8.48
N SER A 304 27.98 -0.15 -7.98
CA SER A 304 29.32 -0.67 -8.29
C SER A 304 29.50 -1.61 -9.50
N VAL A 305 30.21 -1.14 -10.52
CA VAL A 305 31.03 -1.97 -11.42
C VAL A 305 32.40 -1.30 -11.65
N ASN A 306 33.46 -2.07 -11.40
CA ASN A 306 34.88 -1.95 -11.79
C ASN A 306 35.83 -0.95 -11.09
N ASP A 307 36.52 -1.50 -10.09
CA ASP A 307 37.97 -1.78 -10.09
C ASP A 307 38.94 -0.67 -10.54
N LYS A 308 39.53 0.03 -9.56
CA LYS A 308 40.98 0.29 -9.50
C LYS A 308 41.38 0.81 -8.11
N SER A 309 42.40 0.13 -7.57
CA SER A 309 43.09 0.35 -6.30
C SER A 309 43.39 1.82 -5.97
N ILE A 310 42.86 2.30 -4.84
CA ILE A 310 43.46 3.37 -4.04
C ILE A 310 43.32 2.96 -2.57
N GLN A 311 44.45 2.76 -1.91
CA GLN A 311 44.53 2.57 -0.47
C GLN A 311 44.09 3.86 0.22
N VAL A 312 43.00 3.82 0.99
CA VAL A 312 42.65 4.85 1.96
C VAL A 312 42.17 4.13 3.22
N ASP A 313 42.77 4.48 4.34
CA ASP A 313 42.58 3.89 5.67
C ASP A 313 41.10 3.68 6.04
N GLU A 314 40.78 2.44 6.42
CA GLU A 314 39.57 2.10 7.17
C GLU A 314 39.61 2.77 8.55
N THR A 315 38.92 3.90 8.72
CA THR A 315 38.42 4.30 10.06
C THR A 315 37.08 5.04 9.99
N ALA A 316 36.05 4.38 10.55
CA ALA A 316 34.76 4.88 11.05
C ALA A 316 33.69 5.38 10.03
N GLU A 317 32.86 4.46 9.54
CA GLU A 317 31.50 4.76 9.09
C GLU A 317 30.68 5.38 10.24
N SER A 318 30.30 6.64 10.10
CA SER A 318 29.34 7.31 10.98
C SER A 318 27.95 6.67 10.82
N LYS A 319 27.62 5.67 11.65
CA LYS A 319 26.26 5.12 11.76
C LYS A 319 25.33 6.20 12.32
N ARG A 320 24.30 6.57 11.55
CA ARG A 320 23.20 7.44 12.03
C ARG A 320 22.60 6.85 13.31
N PRO A 321 22.28 7.67 14.34
CA PRO A 321 21.72 7.15 15.58
C PRO A 321 20.31 6.59 15.34
N SER A 322 20.00 5.45 15.95
CA SER A 322 18.68 4.83 15.88
C SER A 322 17.77 5.20 17.07
N GLN A 323 18.36 5.74 18.14
CA GLN A 323 17.68 6.19 19.35
C GLN A 323 18.28 7.50 19.85
N VAL A 324 17.45 8.52 20.05
CA VAL A 324 17.81 9.81 20.63
C VAL A 324 16.69 10.31 21.56
N ASN A 325 17.03 11.02 22.63
CA ASN A 325 16.04 11.51 23.61
C ASN A 325 15.11 12.58 23.02
N ASP A 326 15.66 13.46 22.18
CA ASP A 326 14.95 14.60 21.56
C ASP A 326 14.95 14.47 20.05
N ALA A 327 14.35 13.37 19.58
CA ALA A 327 14.18 13.15 18.15
C ALA A 327 13.42 14.30 17.49
N VAL A 328 13.95 14.83 16.40
CA VAL A 328 13.33 15.85 15.58
C VAL A 328 12.65 15.15 14.41
N LYS A 329 11.33 15.36 14.26
CA LYS A 329 10.55 14.70 13.21
C LYS A 329 10.92 15.15 11.80
N HIS A 330 11.26 16.42 11.61
CA HIS A 330 11.65 16.94 10.30
C HIS A 330 12.87 16.19 9.76
N ARG A 331 12.72 15.52 8.61
CA ARG A 331 13.72 14.61 8.01
C ARG A 331 14.15 13.46 8.92
N GLY A 332 13.34 13.02 9.88
CA GLY A 332 13.70 11.96 10.83
C GLY A 332 14.10 10.62 10.17
N PHE A 333 13.50 10.25 9.03
CA PHE A 333 13.91 9.04 8.29
C PHE A 333 15.32 9.13 7.65
N VAL A 334 15.81 10.36 7.43
CA VAL A 334 17.16 10.67 6.96
C VAL A 334 18.12 10.81 8.14
N ALA A 335 17.68 11.42 9.23
CA ALA A 335 18.54 11.67 10.40
C ALA A 335 18.80 10.40 11.21
N TYR A 336 17.83 9.50 11.28
CA TYR A 336 17.88 8.31 12.13
C TYR A 336 17.98 7.04 11.32
N GLU A 337 18.46 5.95 11.92
CA GLU A 337 18.40 4.60 11.35
C GLU A 337 17.13 3.87 11.85
N ARG A 338 16.61 2.92 11.05
CA ARG A 338 15.44 2.15 11.48
C ARG A 338 15.87 1.14 12.53
N GLU A 339 15.18 1.12 13.65
CA GLU A 339 15.38 0.11 14.69
C GLU A 339 14.00 -0.38 15.17
N GLY A 340 13.85 -1.70 15.23
CA GLY A 340 12.66 -2.33 15.79
C GLY A 340 12.79 -2.49 17.30
N VAL A 341 11.70 -2.88 17.95
CA VAL A 341 11.79 -3.40 19.32
C VAL A 341 12.69 -4.63 19.30
N GLN A 342 13.65 -4.67 20.22
CA GLN A 342 14.63 -5.74 20.26
C GLN A 342 14.05 -7.00 20.87
N TYR A 343 14.74 -8.08 20.57
CA TYR A 343 14.53 -9.38 21.14
C TYR A 343 15.29 -9.49 22.48
N ARG A 344 14.67 -10.10 23.51
CA ARG A 344 15.35 -10.45 24.77
C ARG A 344 16.59 -11.31 24.48
N ASP A 345 17.58 -11.24 25.35
CA ASP A 345 18.83 -12.04 25.23
C ASP A 345 18.50 -13.52 24.98
N PRO A 346 18.98 -14.11 23.85
CA PRO A 346 18.74 -15.52 23.53
C PRO A 346 19.13 -16.47 24.67
N ASN A 347 20.20 -16.19 25.42
CA ASN A 347 20.66 -17.06 26.51
C ASN A 347 19.68 -17.10 27.69
N ILE A 348 18.84 -16.07 27.84
CA ILE A 348 17.83 -16.00 28.89
C ILE A 348 16.52 -16.58 28.37
N ARG A 349 16.00 -16.05 27.26
CA ARG A 349 14.64 -16.37 26.77
C ARG A 349 14.47 -17.81 26.27
N MET A 350 15.55 -18.51 25.93
CA MET A 350 15.49 -19.93 25.57
C MET A 350 15.10 -20.84 26.74
N ASN A 351 15.12 -20.33 27.98
CA ASN A 351 14.84 -21.10 29.19
C ASN A 351 13.47 -20.76 29.82
N ASP A 352 12.68 -19.90 29.17
CA ASP A 352 11.34 -19.53 29.63
C ASP A 352 10.35 -19.44 28.46
N TRP A 353 9.07 -19.28 28.79
CA TRP A 353 7.97 -19.13 27.83
C TRP A 353 7.44 -17.70 27.72
N ASN A 354 8.11 -16.72 28.33
CA ASN A 354 7.70 -15.32 28.29
C ASN A 354 7.91 -14.74 26.88
N GLU A 355 7.25 -13.61 26.56
CA GLU A 355 7.37 -12.99 25.23
C GLU A 355 8.83 -12.75 24.83
N VAL A 356 9.21 -13.11 23.59
CA VAL A 356 10.60 -13.00 23.10
C VAL A 356 11.01 -11.56 22.79
N MET A 357 10.02 -10.68 22.56
CA MET A 357 10.20 -9.24 22.37
C MET A 357 10.43 -8.58 23.72
N GLU A 358 11.31 -7.59 23.78
CA GLU A 358 11.41 -6.74 24.95
C GLU A 358 10.14 -5.90 25.12
N GLU A 359 9.71 -5.71 26.37
CA GLU A 359 8.60 -4.83 26.67
C GLU A 359 8.95 -3.40 26.24
N SER A 360 8.21 -2.87 25.27
CA SER A 360 8.45 -1.52 24.77
C SER A 360 7.81 -0.49 25.70
N LYS A 361 8.63 0.41 26.25
CA LYS A 361 8.19 1.52 27.10
C LYS A 361 8.30 2.85 26.32
N PRO A 362 7.41 3.83 26.59
CA PRO A 362 7.61 5.19 26.09
C PRO A 362 9.03 5.66 26.39
N GLY A 363 9.75 6.08 25.36
CA GLY A 363 11.17 6.35 25.50
C GLY A 363 11.86 6.71 24.18
N PRO A 364 13.19 6.81 24.19
CA PRO A 364 13.98 7.31 23.07
C PRO A 364 13.77 6.50 21.79
N LEU A 365 13.68 5.17 21.88
CA LEU A 365 13.42 4.32 20.72
C LEU A 365 12.09 4.67 20.04
N LEU A 366 10.96 4.58 20.75
CA LEU A 366 9.64 4.81 20.18
C LEU A 366 9.47 6.27 19.68
N LYS A 367 10.01 7.24 20.42
CA LYS A 367 10.02 8.66 20.01
C LYS A 367 10.86 8.87 18.75
N THR A 368 12.03 8.24 18.64
CA THR A 368 12.89 8.33 17.45
C THR A 368 12.27 7.65 16.24
N GLN A 369 11.70 6.46 16.42
CA GLN A 369 11.13 5.70 15.31
C GLN A 369 9.82 6.31 14.80
N SER A 370 8.99 6.90 15.68
CA SER A 370 7.82 7.68 15.27
C SER A 370 8.19 8.99 14.55
N ALA A 371 9.29 9.65 14.96
CA ALA A 371 9.85 10.81 14.29
C ALA A 371 10.34 10.53 12.85
N ARG A 372 10.59 9.26 12.49
CA ARG A 372 10.91 8.88 11.10
C ARG A 372 9.72 8.99 10.15
N CYS A 373 8.49 9.01 10.66
CA CYS A 373 7.32 9.16 9.81
C CYS A 373 7.36 10.52 9.10
N MET A 374 7.14 10.53 7.79
CA MET A 374 7.17 11.75 6.98
C MET A 374 5.86 12.54 6.99
N ASP A 375 4.80 12.02 7.63
CA ASP A 375 3.44 12.55 7.54
C ASP A 375 3.02 12.85 6.10
N CYS A 376 3.19 11.86 5.22
CA CYS A 376 2.90 11.97 3.80
C CYS A 376 1.47 12.48 3.57
N GLY A 377 1.30 13.54 2.76
CA GLY A 377 -0.03 14.07 2.42
C GLY A 377 -0.95 13.08 1.69
N THR A 378 -0.37 12.05 1.05
CA THR A 378 -1.11 10.86 0.58
C THR A 378 -0.39 9.62 1.11
N PRO A 379 -0.76 9.12 2.30
CA PRO A 379 -0.02 8.07 2.98
C PRO A 379 -0.37 6.70 2.39
N PHE A 380 0.54 6.13 1.58
CA PHE A 380 0.39 4.76 1.06
C PHE A 380 0.23 3.70 2.15
N CYS A 381 0.78 3.93 3.34
CA CYS A 381 0.65 3.02 4.48
C CYS A 381 -0.80 2.84 4.96
N HIS A 382 -1.67 3.84 4.76
CA HIS A 382 -3.08 3.83 5.15
C HIS A 382 -3.99 3.23 4.05
N GLN A 383 -3.52 3.13 2.80
CA GLN A 383 -4.38 2.65 1.71
C GLN A 383 -4.71 1.14 1.85
N GLU A 384 -5.99 0.78 1.86
CA GLU A 384 -6.47 -0.60 2.08
C GLU A 384 -5.95 -1.62 1.05
N HIS A 385 -5.66 -1.16 -0.18
CA HIS A 385 -5.23 -2.02 -1.28
C HIS A 385 -3.71 -2.03 -1.52
N SER A 386 -2.94 -1.14 -0.87
CA SER A 386 -1.49 -1.01 -1.09
C SER A 386 -0.65 -0.90 0.19
N GLY A 387 -1.29 -0.76 1.35
CA GLY A 387 -0.68 -0.61 2.67
C GLY A 387 -1.34 -1.51 3.73
N CYS A 388 -2.07 -0.93 4.68
CA CYS A 388 -2.72 -1.66 5.76
C CYS A 388 -4.13 -2.16 5.36
N PRO A 389 -4.42 -3.48 5.41
CA PRO A 389 -5.73 -4.02 5.05
C PRO A 389 -6.91 -3.56 5.93
N LEU A 390 -6.62 -2.95 7.08
CA LEU A 390 -7.63 -2.36 7.97
C LEU A 390 -7.86 -0.87 7.72
N GLY A 391 -7.08 -0.25 6.83
CA GLY A 391 -7.11 1.20 6.66
C GLY A 391 -6.64 1.92 7.92
N ASN A 392 -5.60 1.43 8.60
CA ASN A 392 -5.10 2.11 9.79
C ASN A 392 -4.56 3.50 9.45
N LYS A 393 -4.98 4.50 10.24
CA LYS A 393 -4.55 5.90 10.16
C LYS A 393 -3.13 6.10 10.70
N ILE A 394 -2.16 5.42 10.09
CA ILE A 394 -0.78 5.27 10.59
C ILE A 394 -0.04 6.60 10.85
N PRO A 395 -0.08 7.60 9.96
CA PRO A 395 0.56 8.88 10.24
C PRO A 395 -0.03 9.58 11.48
N GLU A 396 -1.33 9.46 11.68
CA GLU A 396 -2.05 10.18 12.74
C GLU A 396 -1.70 9.61 14.13
N PHE A 397 -1.80 8.29 14.32
CA PHE A 397 -1.41 7.72 15.62
C PHE A 397 0.11 7.77 15.84
N ASN A 398 0.94 7.71 14.78
CA ASN A 398 2.39 7.87 14.92
C ASN A 398 2.76 9.29 15.35
N GLU A 399 2.07 10.31 14.86
CA GLU A 399 2.27 11.68 15.31
C GLU A 399 1.88 11.84 16.79
N LEU A 400 0.77 11.24 17.21
CA LEU A 400 0.37 11.24 18.62
C LEU A 400 1.38 10.50 19.50
N VAL A 401 1.97 9.39 19.03
CA VAL A 401 3.08 8.70 19.72
C VAL A 401 4.32 9.59 19.83
N TYR A 402 4.69 10.29 18.74
CA TYR A 402 5.82 11.23 18.74
C TYR A 402 5.63 12.36 19.77
N GLN A 403 4.40 12.86 19.90
CA GLN A 403 3.98 13.86 20.88
C GLN A 403 3.79 13.30 22.30
N ASN A 404 4.05 12.01 22.54
CA ASN A 404 3.86 11.32 23.82
C ASN A 404 2.38 11.31 24.30
N ARG A 405 1.42 11.38 23.38
CA ARG A 405 -0.04 11.38 23.62
C ARG A 405 -0.63 9.98 23.42
N TRP A 406 -0.17 9.03 24.24
CA TRP A 406 -0.46 7.60 24.06
C TRP A 406 -1.93 7.22 24.09
N ARG A 407 -2.73 7.84 24.99
CA ARG A 407 -4.16 7.53 25.08
C ARG A 407 -4.90 7.87 23.79
N GLU A 408 -4.60 9.03 23.22
CA GLU A 408 -5.20 9.51 21.97
C GLU A 408 -4.69 8.74 20.75
N ALA A 409 -3.40 8.36 20.76
CA ALA A 409 -2.84 7.46 19.74
C ALA A 409 -3.58 6.11 19.72
N LEU A 410 -3.88 5.56 20.92
CA LEU A 410 -4.66 4.34 21.05
C LEU A 410 -6.10 4.53 20.57
N ASP A 411 -6.79 5.61 20.97
CA ASP A 411 -8.14 5.90 20.47
C ASP A 411 -8.17 5.98 18.94
N ARG A 412 -7.19 6.67 18.34
CA ARG A 412 -7.08 6.80 16.89
C ARG A 412 -6.81 5.47 16.18
N LEU A 413 -6.04 4.57 16.79
CA LEU A 413 -5.80 3.22 16.26
C LEU A 413 -7.03 2.32 16.41
N LEU A 414 -7.76 2.42 17.52
CA LEU A 414 -8.97 1.62 17.80
C LEU A 414 -10.16 1.98 16.89
N GLU A 415 -10.17 3.16 16.26
CA GLU A 415 -11.15 3.52 15.22
C GLU A 415 -11.13 2.55 14.03
N THR A 416 -9.96 1.97 13.72
CA THR A 416 -9.74 1.12 12.54
C THR A 416 -9.19 -0.27 12.88
N ASN A 417 -8.82 -0.55 14.13
CA ASN A 417 -8.26 -1.83 14.52
C ASN A 417 -8.81 -2.27 15.87
N ASN A 418 -9.64 -3.31 15.85
CA ASN A 418 -10.23 -3.88 17.06
C ASN A 418 -9.20 -4.57 17.96
N PHE A 419 -8.06 -5.01 17.39
CA PHE A 419 -7.06 -5.83 18.09
C PHE A 419 -5.61 -5.36 17.82
N PRO A 420 -5.28 -4.12 18.22
CA PRO A 420 -3.93 -3.58 18.05
C PRO A 420 -2.87 -4.42 18.78
N GLU A 421 -3.22 -5.05 19.90
CA GLU A 421 -2.31 -5.88 20.69
C GLU A 421 -1.89 -7.17 19.97
N PHE A 422 -2.71 -7.69 19.06
CA PHE A 422 -2.40 -8.88 18.26
C PHE A 422 -1.71 -8.52 16.95
N THR A 423 -2.22 -7.52 16.23
CA THR A 423 -1.63 -7.00 14.98
C THR A 423 -0.23 -6.41 15.18
N GLY A 424 0.07 -5.88 16.37
CA GLY A 424 1.41 -5.42 16.73
C GLY A 424 2.39 -6.53 17.11
N ARG A 425 1.93 -7.76 17.37
CA ARG A 425 2.77 -8.89 17.82
C ARG A 425 2.96 -9.98 16.78
N VAL A 426 1.85 -10.59 16.34
CA VAL A 426 1.87 -11.88 15.63
C VAL A 426 0.67 -12.10 14.72
N CYS A 427 -0.50 -11.57 15.09
CA CYS A 427 -1.80 -11.62 14.40
C CYS A 427 -2.22 -13.08 14.01
N PRO A 428 -3.05 -13.88 14.75
CA PRO A 428 -4.58 -13.91 14.84
C PRO A 428 -5.42 -13.07 15.84
N ALA A 429 -6.75 -12.93 15.62
CA ALA A 429 -7.76 -12.27 16.49
C ALA A 429 -9.23 -12.62 16.09
N PRO A 430 -10.21 -12.68 17.02
CA PRO A 430 -11.64 -12.97 16.72
C PRO A 430 -12.47 -11.69 16.47
N CYS A 431 -12.68 -11.31 15.22
CA CYS A 431 -13.08 -9.94 14.85
C CYS A 431 -14.53 -9.72 14.42
N GLU A 432 -15.18 -10.75 13.91
CA GLU A 432 -16.58 -10.76 13.47
C GLU A 432 -17.51 -10.49 14.65
N ALA A 433 -17.30 -11.24 15.74
CA ALA A 433 -18.15 -11.21 16.93
C ALA A 433 -18.12 -9.85 17.65
N ASP A 434 -16.94 -9.25 17.79
CA ASP A 434 -16.76 -7.92 18.41
C ASP A 434 -17.54 -6.82 17.66
N GLN A 435 -17.54 -6.86 16.33
CA GLN A 435 -18.22 -5.87 15.50
C GLN A 435 -19.74 -6.03 15.51
N LEU A 436 -20.23 -7.26 15.40
CA LEU A 436 -21.67 -7.55 15.45
C LEU A 436 -22.28 -7.17 16.81
N ASN A 437 -21.57 -7.47 17.90
CA ASN A 437 -22.01 -7.07 19.24
C ASN A 437 -22.10 -5.53 19.38
N ARG A 438 -21.11 -4.80 18.86
CA ARG A 438 -21.14 -3.32 18.81
C ARG A 438 -22.26 -2.75 17.96
N MET A 439 -22.74 -3.49 16.97
CA MET A 439 -23.91 -3.14 16.14
C MET A 439 -25.25 -3.44 16.85
N GLY A 440 -25.22 -4.10 18.01
CA GLY A 440 -26.39 -4.31 18.88
C GLY A 440 -26.97 -5.73 18.85
N HIS A 441 -26.45 -6.60 17.99
CA HIS A 441 -26.86 -8.01 17.85
C HIS A 441 -26.46 -8.86 19.06
N LEU A 442 -27.20 -9.94 19.33
CA LEU A 442 -26.79 -10.96 20.29
C LEU A 442 -25.88 -11.96 19.59
N VAL A 443 -24.66 -12.12 20.08
CA VAL A 443 -23.65 -12.95 19.41
C VAL A 443 -23.23 -14.11 20.31
N THR A 444 -23.28 -15.32 19.76
CA THR A 444 -22.71 -16.52 20.38
C THR A 444 -21.60 -17.09 19.51
N VAL A 445 -20.41 -17.23 20.09
CA VAL A 445 -19.24 -17.82 19.42
C VAL A 445 -19.09 -19.28 19.84
N TYR A 446 -19.04 -20.18 18.86
CA TYR A 446 -18.81 -21.60 19.10
C TYR A 446 -17.37 -22.00 18.75
N GLU A 447 -16.65 -22.53 19.73
CA GLU A 447 -15.26 -22.96 19.58
C GLU A 447 -15.14 -24.45 19.89
N ARG A 448 -14.48 -25.19 18.99
CA ARG A 448 -14.26 -26.63 19.13
C ARG A 448 -13.28 -26.97 20.24
N ALA A 449 -12.33 -26.07 20.51
CA ALA A 449 -11.35 -26.25 21.57
C ALA A 449 -11.90 -25.81 22.94
N ASP A 450 -11.17 -26.12 23.99
CA ASP A 450 -11.51 -25.78 25.38
C ASP A 450 -11.26 -24.30 25.73
N ARG A 451 -10.63 -23.54 24.84
CA ARG A 451 -10.31 -22.11 25.03
C ARG A 451 -10.47 -21.33 23.72
N ILE A 452 -11.01 -20.12 23.83
CA ILE A 452 -11.24 -19.20 22.72
C ILE A 452 -9.93 -18.60 22.19
N GLY A 453 -9.88 -18.38 20.88
CA GLY A 453 -8.82 -17.61 20.21
C GLY A 453 -8.19 -18.31 19.00
N GLY A 454 -8.63 -19.53 18.68
CA GLY A 454 -8.15 -20.28 17.52
C GLY A 454 -6.63 -20.38 17.47
N LEU A 455 -6.04 -20.00 16.34
CA LEU A 455 -4.57 -19.99 16.17
C LEU A 455 -3.84 -19.08 17.16
N MET A 456 -4.47 -18.04 17.75
CA MET A 456 -3.78 -17.25 18.79
C MET A 456 -3.61 -18.00 20.08
N MET A 457 -4.59 -18.85 20.39
CA MET A 457 -4.56 -19.63 21.61
C MET A 457 -3.63 -20.82 21.44
N TYR A 458 -3.79 -21.60 20.36
CA TYR A 458 -3.11 -22.89 20.22
C TYR A 458 -2.14 -23.04 19.04
N GLY A 459 -2.07 -22.07 18.12
CA GLY A 459 -1.13 -22.13 17.00
C GLY A 459 0.16 -21.37 17.25
N VAL A 460 0.03 -20.08 17.55
CA VAL A 460 1.14 -19.21 17.90
C VAL A 460 1.61 -19.58 19.30
N PRO A 461 2.90 -19.87 19.55
CA PRO A 461 3.37 -20.26 20.88
C PRO A 461 3.30 -19.12 21.90
N ASN A 462 3.31 -19.45 23.21
CA ASN A 462 3.21 -18.46 24.29
C ASN A 462 4.33 -17.41 24.22
N MET A 463 5.57 -17.81 23.89
CA MET A 463 6.69 -16.88 23.82
C MET A 463 6.59 -15.86 22.67
N LYS A 464 5.66 -16.02 21.72
CA LYS A 464 5.44 -15.05 20.64
C LYS A 464 4.27 -14.11 20.94
N THR A 465 3.25 -14.63 21.63
CA THR A 465 2.18 -13.82 22.21
C THR A 465 1.62 -14.51 23.43
N ASP A 466 1.63 -13.78 24.53
CA ASP A 466 1.18 -14.29 25.82
C ASP A 466 -0.31 -14.68 25.80
N LYS A 467 -0.63 -15.87 26.29
CA LYS A 467 -1.99 -16.41 26.24
C LYS A 467 -2.91 -15.86 27.34
N VAL A 468 -2.35 -15.43 28.45
CA VAL A 468 -3.12 -14.98 29.63
C VAL A 468 -3.35 -13.47 29.53
N ASP A 469 -2.28 -12.70 29.51
CA ASP A 469 -2.32 -11.24 29.63
C ASP A 469 -2.72 -10.54 28.33
N VAL A 470 -2.61 -11.22 27.18
CA VAL A 470 -2.97 -10.65 25.88
C VAL A 470 -4.22 -11.34 25.30
N VAL A 471 -4.17 -12.66 25.06
CA VAL A 471 -5.29 -13.37 24.41
C VAL A 471 -6.50 -13.49 25.33
N GLN A 472 -6.35 -14.10 26.51
CA GLN A 472 -7.45 -14.31 27.44
C GLN A 472 -8.02 -12.97 27.95
N ARG A 473 -7.16 -11.97 28.21
CA ARG A 473 -7.63 -10.62 28.56
C ARG A 473 -8.60 -10.04 27.53
N ARG A 474 -8.33 -10.19 26.23
CA ARG A 474 -9.24 -9.71 25.17
C ARG A 474 -10.54 -10.51 25.13
N VAL A 475 -10.46 -11.84 25.27
CA VAL A 475 -11.66 -12.68 25.33
C VAL A 475 -12.55 -12.26 26.51
N ASN A 476 -11.95 -11.99 27.68
CA ASN A 476 -12.68 -11.50 28.84
C ASN A 476 -13.38 -10.17 28.58
N LEU A 477 -12.70 -9.21 27.92
CA LEU A 477 -13.32 -7.94 27.53
C LEU A 477 -14.51 -8.16 26.58
N MET A 478 -14.38 -9.04 25.59
CA MET A 478 -15.47 -9.37 24.67
C MET A 478 -16.66 -10.01 25.40
N ALA A 479 -16.40 -10.88 26.39
CA ALA A 479 -17.44 -11.48 27.22
C ALA A 479 -18.13 -10.43 28.10
N GLU A 480 -17.38 -9.50 28.70
CA GLU A 480 -17.90 -8.36 29.46
C GLU A 480 -18.75 -7.41 28.60
N GLU A 481 -18.43 -7.28 27.31
CA GLU A 481 -19.22 -6.53 26.32
C GLU A 481 -20.52 -7.25 25.91
N GLY A 482 -20.73 -8.50 26.31
CA GLY A 482 -21.99 -9.26 26.12
C GLY A 482 -21.93 -10.36 25.07
N ILE A 483 -20.74 -10.77 24.61
CA ILE A 483 -20.59 -11.92 23.70
C ILE A 483 -20.59 -13.22 24.51
N ASP A 484 -21.45 -14.16 24.13
CA ASP A 484 -21.50 -15.49 24.74
C ASP A 484 -20.50 -16.42 24.05
N PHE A 485 -19.72 -17.15 24.84
CA PHE A 485 -18.72 -18.11 24.34
C PHE A 485 -19.11 -19.54 24.74
N VAL A 486 -19.19 -20.44 23.76
CA VAL A 486 -19.42 -21.87 23.96
C VAL A 486 -18.19 -22.64 23.48
N VAL A 487 -17.45 -23.22 24.42
CA VAL A 487 -16.22 -24.00 24.16
C VAL A 487 -16.52 -25.50 24.12
N ASN A 488 -15.59 -26.29 23.57
CA ASN A 488 -15.77 -27.72 23.31
C ASN A 488 -17.01 -28.02 22.45
N ALA A 489 -17.31 -27.12 21.51
CA ALA A 489 -18.44 -27.21 20.60
C ALA A 489 -17.94 -27.39 19.16
N ASN A 490 -17.77 -28.65 18.74
CA ASN A 490 -17.32 -29.01 17.41
C ASN A 490 -18.52 -29.12 16.45
N ILE A 491 -18.88 -27.98 15.87
CA ILE A 491 -20.04 -27.84 14.99
C ILE A 491 -19.95 -28.78 13.78
N GLY A 492 -21.03 -29.53 13.55
CA GLY A 492 -21.07 -30.54 12.48
C GLY A 492 -20.41 -31.87 12.86
N VAL A 493 -19.92 -32.04 14.08
CA VAL A 493 -19.48 -33.33 14.64
C VAL A 493 -20.29 -33.68 15.88
N ASP A 494 -20.41 -32.72 16.80
CA ASP A 494 -21.08 -32.93 18.09
C ASP A 494 -22.61 -32.92 17.94
N PRO A 495 -23.32 -33.97 18.39
CA PRO A 495 -24.77 -34.04 18.27
C PRO A 495 -25.52 -32.95 19.04
N GLU A 496 -24.93 -32.43 20.12
CA GLU A 496 -25.51 -31.39 20.96
C GLU A 496 -25.61 -30.03 20.25
N TYR A 497 -24.76 -29.83 19.23
CA TYR A 497 -24.67 -28.62 18.40
C TYR A 497 -25.00 -28.94 16.93
N SER A 498 -26.15 -29.58 16.70
CA SER A 498 -26.64 -29.87 15.34
C SER A 498 -26.85 -28.58 14.55
N LEU A 499 -26.49 -28.60 13.26
CA LEU A 499 -26.60 -27.43 12.38
C LEU A 499 -28.06 -27.00 12.18
N GLU A 500 -29.00 -27.94 12.20
CA GLU A 500 -30.43 -27.68 12.11
C GLU A 500 -30.88 -26.79 13.27
N ARG A 501 -30.58 -27.20 14.50
CA ARG A 501 -30.87 -26.40 15.70
C ARG A 501 -30.19 -25.03 15.66
N LEU A 502 -28.93 -24.98 15.25
CA LEU A 502 -28.19 -23.70 15.18
C LEU A 502 -28.79 -22.74 14.14
N ARG A 503 -29.34 -23.27 13.04
CA ARG A 503 -30.10 -22.49 12.06
C ARG A 503 -31.48 -22.07 12.56
N GLU A 504 -32.11 -22.85 13.42
CA GLU A 504 -33.40 -22.49 14.03
C GLU A 504 -33.23 -21.43 15.15
N ASP A 505 -32.14 -21.51 15.90
CA ASP A 505 -31.88 -20.66 17.07
C ASP A 505 -31.26 -19.29 16.71
N ASN A 506 -30.77 -19.12 15.48
CA ASN A 506 -30.05 -17.92 15.02
C ASN A 506 -30.56 -17.39 13.67
N ASP A 507 -30.64 -16.06 13.55
CA ASP A 507 -31.09 -15.37 12.34
C ASP A 507 -30.00 -15.32 11.26
N ALA A 508 -28.73 -15.41 11.65
CA ALA A 508 -27.59 -15.52 10.74
C ALA A 508 -26.46 -16.39 11.32
N ILE A 509 -25.68 -17.00 10.41
CA ILE A 509 -24.49 -17.80 10.74
C ILE A 509 -23.28 -17.24 10.01
N VAL A 510 -22.19 -17.00 10.72
CA VAL A 510 -20.90 -16.62 10.16
C VAL A 510 -19.91 -17.76 10.35
N MET A 511 -19.38 -18.32 9.27
CA MET A 511 -18.38 -19.37 9.32
C MET A 511 -16.98 -18.73 9.35
N ALA A 512 -16.28 -18.86 10.49
CA ALA A 512 -14.93 -18.31 10.72
C ALA A 512 -13.92 -19.38 11.21
N VAL A 513 -14.09 -20.64 10.79
CA VAL A 513 -13.36 -21.82 11.30
C VAL A 513 -11.88 -21.94 10.88
N GLY A 514 -11.37 -20.99 10.10
CA GLY A 514 -10.00 -20.98 9.58
C GLY A 514 -9.67 -22.06 8.54
N ALA A 515 -8.40 -22.12 8.10
CA ALA A 515 -7.89 -23.14 7.19
C ALA A 515 -7.20 -24.27 7.99
N THR A 516 -7.96 -25.27 8.40
CA THR A 516 -7.49 -26.29 9.36
C THR A 516 -6.79 -27.49 8.74
N LYS A 517 -6.91 -27.72 7.42
CA LYS A 517 -6.32 -28.89 6.76
C LYS A 517 -4.82 -28.66 6.47
N PRO A 518 -3.89 -29.35 7.16
CA PRO A 518 -2.46 -29.18 6.93
C PRO A 518 -2.05 -29.73 5.55
N ARG A 519 -1.00 -29.15 4.96
CA ARG A 519 -0.38 -29.69 3.76
C ARG A 519 0.52 -30.86 4.15
N ASP A 520 0.27 -32.01 3.53
CA ASP A 520 1.01 -33.23 3.80
C ASP A 520 2.17 -33.47 2.83
N LEU A 521 3.10 -34.35 3.23
CA LEU A 521 4.25 -34.78 2.44
C LEU A 521 4.19 -36.32 2.22
N PRO A 522 3.49 -36.79 1.18
CA PRO A 522 3.23 -38.22 0.96
C PRO A 522 4.44 -38.93 0.31
N VAL A 523 5.55 -39.00 1.05
CA VAL A 523 6.76 -39.74 0.66
C VAL A 523 6.85 -41.06 1.46
N PRO A 524 7.60 -42.08 0.98
CA PRO A 524 7.76 -43.32 1.72
C PRO A 524 8.23 -43.09 3.16
N GLY A 525 7.65 -43.82 4.11
CA GLY A 525 7.94 -43.69 5.54
C GLY A 525 7.20 -42.54 6.25
N ARG A 526 6.25 -41.85 5.58
CA ARG A 526 5.45 -40.77 6.16
C ARG A 526 4.71 -41.18 7.45
N ASP A 527 4.33 -42.44 7.58
CA ASP A 527 3.57 -42.98 8.72
C ASP A 527 4.45 -43.42 9.91
N LEU A 528 5.77 -43.23 9.84
CA LEU A 528 6.69 -43.63 10.91
C LEU A 528 6.43 -42.83 12.20
N GLN A 529 6.58 -43.52 13.35
CA GLN A 529 6.48 -42.86 14.66
C GLN A 529 7.59 -41.83 14.81
N GLY A 530 7.20 -40.57 15.01
CA GLY A 530 8.12 -39.41 15.08
C GLY A 530 7.98 -38.43 13.93
N VAL A 531 7.12 -38.70 12.92
CA VAL A 531 6.77 -37.72 11.88
C VAL A 531 5.41 -37.09 12.21
N HIS A 532 5.40 -35.81 12.54
CA HIS A 532 4.21 -35.08 13.02
C HIS A 532 3.93 -33.84 12.19
N PHE A 533 2.67 -33.43 12.13
CA PHE A 533 2.35 -32.09 11.64
C PHE A 533 2.79 -31.05 12.67
N ALA A 534 3.25 -29.88 12.21
CA ALA A 534 3.71 -28.82 13.10
C ALA A 534 2.64 -28.38 14.12
N MET A 535 1.37 -28.35 13.71
CA MET A 535 0.28 -27.97 14.60
C MET A 535 -0.03 -29.00 15.67
N GLU A 536 0.20 -30.29 15.43
CA GLU A 536 0.05 -31.31 16.49
C GLU A 536 1.04 -31.02 17.63
N PHE A 537 2.26 -30.65 17.26
CA PHE A 537 3.33 -30.31 18.19
C PHE A 537 3.07 -28.99 18.93
N LEU A 538 2.76 -27.91 18.20
CA LEU A 538 2.56 -26.57 18.80
C LEU A 538 1.29 -26.48 19.65
N HIS A 539 0.18 -27.08 19.19
CA HIS A 539 -1.08 -27.12 19.91
C HIS A 539 -0.93 -27.87 21.23
N ALA A 540 -0.43 -29.11 21.17
CA ALA A 540 -0.27 -29.94 22.37
C ALA A 540 0.69 -29.29 23.39
N ASN A 541 1.80 -28.70 22.91
CA ASN A 541 2.71 -27.95 23.77
C ASN A 541 2.01 -26.79 24.48
N THR A 542 1.31 -25.93 23.73
CA THR A 542 0.67 -24.75 24.33
C THR A 542 -0.41 -25.15 25.31
N LYS A 543 -1.22 -26.18 24.99
CA LYS A 543 -2.23 -26.71 25.89
C LYS A 543 -1.62 -27.26 27.19
N SER A 544 -0.63 -28.15 27.09
CA SER A 544 0.05 -28.73 28.25
C SER A 544 0.77 -27.66 29.10
N LEU A 545 1.32 -26.62 28.46
CA LEU A 545 1.92 -25.47 29.15
C LEU A 545 0.88 -24.70 29.98
N LEU A 546 -0.29 -24.42 29.40
CA LEU A 546 -1.36 -23.70 30.10
C LEU A 546 -2.04 -24.54 31.18
N ASP A 547 -2.18 -25.84 30.97
CA ASP A 547 -2.87 -26.74 31.89
C ASP A 547 -2.00 -27.11 33.10
N SER A 548 -0.69 -27.31 32.89
CA SER A 548 0.18 -27.91 33.89
C SER A 548 1.62 -27.40 33.87
N ASN A 549 1.94 -26.36 33.10
CA ASN A 549 3.32 -25.94 32.88
C ASN A 549 4.22 -27.09 32.35
N LEU A 550 3.66 -27.94 31.48
CA LEU A 550 4.28 -29.14 30.91
C LEU A 550 4.52 -30.31 31.89
N GLU A 551 4.04 -30.22 33.14
CA GLU A 551 4.23 -31.27 34.14
C GLU A 551 3.40 -32.53 33.86
N ASP A 552 2.30 -32.41 33.11
CA ASP A 552 1.42 -33.54 32.76
C ASP A 552 2.00 -34.46 31.68
N GLY A 553 3.03 -34.02 30.95
CA GLY A 553 3.63 -34.78 29.85
C GLY A 553 2.75 -34.92 28.61
N ASN A 554 1.60 -34.23 28.53
CA ASN A 554 0.62 -34.33 27.44
C ASN A 554 1.01 -33.50 26.22
N TYR A 555 2.25 -33.62 25.77
CA TYR A 555 2.79 -32.92 24.61
C TYR A 555 3.84 -33.75 23.89
N ILE A 556 4.08 -33.43 22.62
CA ILE A 556 5.13 -34.09 21.84
C ILE A 556 6.48 -33.49 22.28
N SER A 557 7.24 -34.22 23.08
CA SER A 557 8.52 -33.73 23.59
C SER A 557 9.65 -33.80 22.55
N ALA A 558 10.42 -32.71 22.45
CA ALA A 558 11.65 -32.62 21.66
C ALA A 558 12.92 -32.79 22.51
N LYS A 559 12.78 -33.03 23.82
CA LYS A 559 13.90 -33.13 24.76
C LYS A 559 14.86 -34.25 24.35
N GLY A 560 16.13 -33.91 24.19
CA GLY A 560 17.18 -34.87 23.82
C GLY A 560 17.06 -35.47 22.41
N LYS A 561 16.21 -34.92 21.54
CA LYS A 561 15.99 -35.43 20.17
C LYS A 561 16.77 -34.64 19.12
N LYS A 562 17.12 -35.29 18.02
CA LYS A 562 17.54 -34.66 16.76
C LYS A 562 16.29 -34.28 15.97
N VAL A 563 16.03 -32.98 15.85
CA VAL A 563 14.76 -32.48 15.30
C VAL A 563 14.98 -31.93 13.90
N VAL A 564 14.09 -32.29 12.98
CA VAL A 564 14.06 -31.76 11.61
C VAL A 564 12.72 -31.09 11.36
N VAL A 565 12.73 -29.82 10.96
CA VAL A 565 11.53 -29.05 10.61
C VAL A 565 11.48 -28.87 9.09
N ILE A 566 10.39 -29.26 8.44
CA ILE A 566 10.24 -29.15 6.98
C ILE A 566 9.28 -28.00 6.66
N GLY A 567 9.78 -26.96 6.00
CA GLY A 567 9.08 -25.71 5.67
C GLY A 567 9.69 -24.50 6.39
N GLY A 568 9.95 -23.41 5.65
CA GLY A 568 10.65 -22.21 6.14
C GLY A 568 9.76 -21.01 6.49
N GLY A 569 8.46 -21.23 6.73
CA GLY A 569 7.54 -20.18 7.18
C GLY A 569 7.54 -19.97 8.70
N ASP A 570 6.70 -19.04 9.19
CA ASP A 570 6.61 -18.67 10.61
C ASP A 570 6.31 -19.88 11.52
N THR A 571 5.44 -20.79 11.09
CA THR A 571 5.14 -22.04 11.82
C THR A 571 6.40 -22.90 12.02
N GLY A 572 7.30 -22.92 11.03
CA GLY A 572 8.57 -23.63 11.12
C GLY A 572 9.50 -23.00 12.16
N THR A 573 9.60 -21.67 12.16
CA THR A 573 10.33 -20.92 13.19
C THR A 573 9.77 -21.16 14.59
N ASP A 574 8.45 -21.25 14.73
CA ASP A 574 7.79 -21.53 16.01
C ASP A 574 8.08 -22.96 16.51
N CYS A 575 8.14 -23.94 15.60
CA CYS A 575 8.62 -25.29 15.93
C CYS A 575 10.08 -25.31 16.39
N ILE A 576 10.96 -24.52 15.77
CA ILE A 576 12.37 -24.38 16.15
C ILE A 576 12.48 -23.83 17.59
N GLY A 577 11.85 -22.68 17.87
CA GLY A 577 11.91 -22.05 19.19
C GLY A 577 11.33 -22.90 20.31
N THR A 578 10.25 -23.64 20.03
CA THR A 578 9.63 -24.58 20.97
C THR A 578 10.54 -25.80 21.23
N SER A 579 11.14 -26.36 20.18
CA SER A 579 12.06 -27.51 20.31
C SER A 579 13.32 -27.16 21.11
N ILE A 580 13.82 -25.94 20.97
CA ILE A 580 14.97 -25.44 21.73
C ILE A 580 14.67 -25.38 23.23
N ARG A 581 13.47 -24.85 23.59
CA ARG A 581 12.97 -24.76 24.98
C ARG A 581 12.75 -26.13 25.62
N HIS A 582 12.32 -27.12 24.85
CA HIS A 582 12.27 -28.52 25.31
C HIS A 582 13.66 -29.12 25.58
N GLY A 583 14.72 -28.52 25.03
CA GLY A 583 16.09 -29.04 25.15
C GLY A 583 16.43 -30.09 24.09
N CYS A 584 16.10 -29.86 22.83
CA CYS A 584 16.54 -30.71 21.72
C CYS A 584 18.08 -30.75 21.58
N ASN A 585 18.61 -31.87 21.07
CA ASN A 585 20.05 -32.09 20.87
C ASN A 585 20.57 -31.38 19.62
N SER A 586 19.78 -31.37 18.54
CA SER A 586 20.08 -30.65 17.30
C SER A 586 18.78 -30.24 16.62
N ILE A 587 18.87 -29.22 15.75
CA ILE A 587 17.76 -28.71 14.97
C ILE A 587 18.24 -28.43 13.54
N VAL A 588 17.51 -28.92 12.55
CA VAL A 588 17.71 -28.61 11.13
C VAL A 588 16.37 -28.18 10.55
N ASN A 589 16.35 -27.13 9.75
CA ASN A 589 15.17 -26.68 9.03
C ASN A 589 15.41 -26.79 7.52
N LEU A 590 14.54 -27.51 6.82
CA LEU A 590 14.65 -27.74 5.39
C LEU A 590 13.65 -26.86 4.64
N GLU A 591 14.15 -26.11 3.67
CA GLU A 591 13.36 -25.28 2.76
C GLU A 591 13.60 -25.73 1.32
N LEU A 592 12.52 -25.96 0.59
CA LEU A 592 12.57 -26.39 -0.80
C LEU A 592 12.99 -25.24 -1.72
N LEU A 593 12.58 -24.02 -1.39
CA LEU A 593 12.85 -22.82 -2.19
C LEU A 593 14.30 -22.32 -2.02
N PRO A 594 14.81 -21.52 -2.98
CA PRO A 594 16.10 -20.85 -2.84
C PRO A 594 16.14 -19.86 -1.67
N GLU A 595 17.34 -19.62 -1.15
CA GLU A 595 17.56 -18.60 -0.13
C GLU A 595 17.10 -17.22 -0.66
N PRO A 596 16.25 -16.49 0.08
CA PRO A 596 15.87 -15.14 -0.31
C PRO A 596 17.09 -14.20 -0.34
N PRO A 597 17.12 -13.17 -1.22
CA PRO A 597 18.25 -12.26 -1.31
C PRO A 597 18.40 -11.39 -0.05
N LYS A 598 19.63 -10.98 0.30
CA LYS A 598 19.89 -10.10 1.48
C LYS A 598 19.23 -8.72 1.37
N ALA A 599 19.07 -8.22 0.15
CA ALA A 599 18.43 -6.94 -0.14
C ALA A 599 17.33 -7.12 -1.19
N ARG A 600 16.43 -6.14 -1.28
CA ARG A 600 15.31 -6.16 -2.22
C ARG A 600 15.82 -6.26 -3.66
N ALA A 601 15.45 -7.33 -4.36
CA ALA A 601 15.82 -7.55 -5.76
C ALA A 601 15.05 -6.59 -6.71
N PRO A 602 15.60 -6.26 -7.90
CA PRO A 602 14.94 -5.37 -8.87
C PRO A 602 13.52 -5.80 -9.26
N GLY A 603 13.24 -7.11 -9.30
CA GLY A 603 11.93 -7.68 -9.62
C GLY A 603 10.89 -7.65 -8.47
N ASN A 604 11.23 -7.10 -7.31
CA ASN A 604 10.32 -6.93 -6.18
C ASN A 604 10.34 -5.46 -5.69
N PRO A 605 9.88 -4.49 -6.50
CA PRO A 605 9.96 -3.07 -6.18
C PRO A 605 9.04 -2.69 -5.02
N TRP A 606 9.36 -1.60 -4.33
CA TRP A 606 8.43 -0.98 -3.39
C TRP A 606 7.18 -0.48 -4.16
N PRO A 607 5.94 -0.61 -3.63
CA PRO A 607 5.56 -0.94 -2.25
C PRO A 607 5.34 -2.42 -1.96
N GLN A 608 5.70 -3.36 -2.86
CA GLN A 608 5.51 -4.79 -2.60
C GLN A 608 6.24 -5.22 -1.34
N TRP A 609 5.72 -6.25 -0.65
CA TRP A 609 6.40 -6.82 0.50
C TRP A 609 7.81 -7.29 0.12
N PRO A 610 8.86 -6.86 0.84
CA PRO A 610 10.22 -7.22 0.48
C PRO A 610 10.45 -8.71 0.72
N ARG A 611 10.71 -9.44 -0.36
CA ARG A 611 11.16 -10.83 -0.38
C ARG A 611 12.67 -10.87 -0.17
N VAL A 612 13.07 -10.70 1.08
CA VAL A 612 14.47 -10.65 1.51
C VAL A 612 14.72 -11.67 2.61
N PHE A 613 15.98 -12.06 2.79
CA PHE A 613 16.39 -12.92 3.88
C PHE A 613 16.07 -12.24 5.22
N ARG A 614 15.37 -12.96 6.09
CA ARG A 614 15.04 -12.49 7.44
C ARG A 614 15.45 -13.54 8.45
N VAL A 615 15.98 -13.06 9.57
CA VAL A 615 16.24 -13.84 10.76
C VAL A 615 15.15 -13.49 11.76
N ASP A 616 14.53 -14.52 12.33
CA ASP A 616 13.48 -14.38 13.33
C ASP A 616 13.95 -15.06 14.63
N TYR A 617 13.23 -14.93 15.73
CA TYR A 617 13.68 -15.31 17.07
C TYR A 617 14.17 -16.76 17.13
N GLY A 618 13.42 -17.71 16.54
CA GLY A 618 13.80 -19.13 16.54
C GLY A 618 15.08 -19.41 15.74
N HIS A 619 15.31 -18.69 14.64
CA HIS A 619 16.55 -18.77 13.87
C HIS A 619 17.74 -18.24 14.68
N GLN A 620 17.55 -17.11 15.38
CA GLN A 620 18.57 -16.50 16.24
C GLN A 620 18.89 -17.39 17.45
N GLU A 621 17.87 -17.97 18.08
CA GLU A 621 18.03 -18.92 19.20
C GLU A 621 18.79 -20.17 18.76
N ALA A 622 18.43 -20.74 17.60
CA ALA A 622 19.14 -21.89 17.03
C ALA A 622 20.60 -21.57 16.72
N ALA A 623 20.87 -20.42 16.09
CA ALA A 623 22.23 -19.97 15.81
C ALA A 623 23.05 -19.74 17.09
N ASN A 624 22.44 -19.16 18.12
CA ASN A 624 23.11 -18.95 19.41
C ASN A 624 23.40 -20.27 20.14
N LYS A 625 22.46 -21.23 20.13
CA LYS A 625 22.61 -22.51 20.84
C LYS A 625 23.50 -23.51 20.11
N PHE A 626 23.39 -23.58 18.79
CA PHE A 626 24.04 -24.61 17.97
C PHE A 626 25.15 -24.07 17.05
N GLY A 627 25.41 -22.75 17.08
CA GLY A 627 26.52 -22.11 16.38
C GLY A 627 26.29 -21.81 14.90
N LYS A 628 25.11 -22.08 14.35
CA LYS A 628 24.76 -21.78 12.94
C LYS A 628 23.26 -21.61 12.72
N ASP A 629 22.89 -20.89 11.65
CA ASP A 629 21.49 -20.85 11.20
C ASP A 629 20.99 -22.28 10.91
N PRO A 630 19.79 -22.66 11.39
CA PRO A 630 19.30 -24.01 11.23
C PRO A 630 18.83 -24.32 9.80
N ARG A 631 18.64 -23.30 8.95
CA ARG A 631 18.02 -23.46 7.64
C ARG A 631 18.99 -23.98 6.60
N THR A 632 18.49 -24.92 5.81
CA THR A 632 19.11 -25.44 4.59
C THR A 632 18.12 -25.25 3.45
N TYR A 633 18.53 -24.52 2.43
CA TYR A 633 17.70 -24.16 1.28
C TYR A 633 17.90 -25.14 0.12
N GLN A 634 16.95 -25.15 -0.82
CA GLN A 634 17.05 -25.97 -2.02
C GLN A 634 17.13 -27.48 -1.73
N VAL A 635 16.41 -27.93 -0.70
CA VAL A 635 16.41 -29.34 -0.28
C VAL A 635 15.03 -29.97 -0.47
N LEU A 636 15.00 -31.13 -1.10
CA LEU A 636 13.80 -31.96 -1.27
C LEU A 636 13.93 -33.25 -0.45
N THR A 637 12.94 -33.53 0.40
CA THR A 637 12.84 -34.80 1.12
C THR A 637 12.34 -35.91 0.20
N LYS A 638 13.08 -37.02 0.12
CA LYS A 638 12.76 -38.18 -0.72
C LYS A 638 12.01 -39.28 0.02
N ARG A 639 12.40 -39.57 1.26
CA ARG A 639 11.74 -40.56 2.14
C ARG A 639 12.15 -40.39 3.60
N PHE A 640 11.34 -40.90 4.50
CA PHE A 640 11.68 -41.10 5.90
C PHE A 640 12.19 -42.53 6.12
N VAL A 641 13.17 -42.67 7.02
CA VAL A 641 13.84 -43.93 7.32
C VAL A 641 13.57 -44.30 8.76
N GLY A 642 12.97 -45.48 8.97
CA GLY A 642 12.63 -46.00 10.29
C GLY A 642 13.58 -47.12 10.73
N ASP A 643 13.52 -47.45 12.02
CA ASP A 643 14.07 -48.68 12.57
C ASP A 643 13.10 -49.87 12.41
N GLU A 644 13.52 -51.04 12.89
CA GLU A 644 12.74 -52.28 12.83
C GLU A 644 11.42 -52.22 13.61
N ASN A 645 11.27 -51.26 14.54
CA ASN A 645 10.06 -51.05 15.34
C ASN A 645 9.15 -49.97 14.75
N GLY A 646 9.47 -49.43 13.57
CA GLY A 646 8.70 -48.38 12.90
C GLY A 646 8.93 -46.98 13.48
N LYS A 647 10.00 -46.76 14.25
CA LYS A 647 10.38 -45.45 14.78
C LYS A 647 11.32 -44.73 13.85
N LEU A 648 11.12 -43.43 13.67
CA LEU A 648 11.98 -42.58 12.83
C LEU A 648 13.45 -42.61 13.32
N LYS A 649 14.37 -42.81 12.37
CA LYS A 649 15.83 -42.74 12.57
C LYS A 649 16.48 -41.60 11.75
N GLY A 650 15.83 -41.20 10.67
CA GLY A 650 16.32 -40.14 9.78
C GLY A 650 15.47 -39.97 8.54
N LEU A 651 15.96 -39.15 7.61
CA LEU A 651 15.33 -38.89 6.32
C LEU A 651 16.39 -38.76 5.23
N GLU A 652 16.05 -39.22 4.04
CA GLU A 652 16.85 -38.99 2.84
C GLU A 652 16.38 -37.72 2.15
N VAL A 653 17.35 -36.90 1.77
CA VAL A 653 17.11 -35.63 1.08
C VAL A 653 18.04 -35.51 -0.12
N ILE A 654 17.65 -34.67 -1.08
CA ILE A 654 18.44 -34.36 -2.27
C ILE A 654 18.45 -32.85 -2.50
N GLN A 655 19.55 -32.33 -3.02
CA GLN A 655 19.64 -30.93 -3.43
C GLN A 655 18.86 -30.72 -4.74
N VAL A 656 18.23 -29.55 -4.88
CA VAL A 656 17.46 -29.18 -6.08
C VAL A 656 17.84 -27.81 -6.62
N ASN A 657 17.95 -27.65 -7.93
CA ASN A 657 18.15 -26.36 -8.57
C ASN A 657 16.86 -25.88 -9.23
N TRP A 658 16.47 -24.65 -8.91
CA TRP A 658 15.29 -24.03 -9.50
C TRP A 658 15.64 -23.26 -10.78
N GLU A 659 14.94 -23.57 -11.86
CA GLU A 659 15.10 -22.95 -13.17
C GLU A 659 13.73 -22.56 -13.73
N LYS A 660 13.71 -21.58 -14.64
CA LYS A 660 12.52 -21.34 -15.48
C LYS A 660 12.60 -22.23 -16.70
N ASP A 661 11.54 -22.98 -16.97
CA ASP A 661 11.43 -23.73 -18.22
C ASP A 661 11.21 -22.79 -19.42
N ALA A 662 11.16 -23.36 -20.63
CA ALA A 662 10.98 -22.61 -21.88
C ALA A 662 9.64 -21.84 -21.95
N SER A 663 8.66 -22.18 -21.09
CA SER A 663 7.38 -21.47 -20.96
C SER A 663 7.41 -20.39 -19.88
N GLY A 664 8.56 -20.20 -19.21
CA GLY A 664 8.74 -19.28 -18.10
C GLY A 664 8.25 -19.82 -16.75
N LYS A 665 7.80 -21.08 -16.69
CA LYS A 665 7.29 -21.70 -15.46
C LYS A 665 8.46 -22.18 -14.59
N PHE A 666 8.39 -21.87 -13.31
CA PHE A 666 9.43 -22.18 -12.34
C PHE A 666 9.34 -23.67 -11.95
N GLN A 667 10.38 -24.44 -12.25
CA GLN A 667 10.48 -25.86 -11.93
C GLN A 667 11.85 -26.17 -11.33
N PHE A 668 11.94 -27.21 -10.52
CA PHE A 668 13.21 -27.64 -9.96
C PHE A 668 13.72 -28.92 -10.64
N LYS A 669 15.04 -29.09 -10.64
CA LYS A 669 15.74 -30.30 -11.06
C LYS A 669 16.57 -30.84 -9.90
N GLU A 670 16.51 -32.15 -9.69
CA GLU A 670 17.35 -32.82 -8.70
C GLU A 670 18.82 -32.78 -9.12
N VAL A 671 19.72 -32.46 -8.18
CA VAL A 671 21.15 -32.43 -8.41
C VAL A 671 21.69 -33.85 -8.24
N GLU A 672 22.14 -34.47 -9.34
CA GLU A 672 22.65 -35.83 -9.34
C GLU A 672 23.86 -35.98 -8.39
N GLY A 673 23.91 -37.08 -7.64
CA GLY A 673 24.97 -37.35 -6.65
C GLY A 673 24.86 -36.58 -5.33
N SER A 674 23.83 -35.75 -5.14
CA SER A 674 23.62 -34.98 -3.89
C SER A 674 22.69 -35.65 -2.86
N LEU A 675 22.37 -36.93 -3.05
CA LEU A 675 21.53 -37.68 -2.11
C LEU A 675 22.28 -37.85 -0.79
N GLU A 676 21.67 -37.39 0.31
CA GLU A 676 22.26 -37.46 1.64
C GLU A 676 21.23 -37.95 2.67
N MET A 677 21.71 -38.46 3.80
CA MET A 677 20.89 -38.91 4.92
C MET A 677 21.10 -37.98 6.12
N ILE A 678 20.00 -37.43 6.64
CA ILE A 678 19.98 -36.62 7.85
C ILE A 678 19.38 -37.45 8.99
N GLU A 679 20.12 -37.60 10.09
CA GLU A 679 19.61 -38.28 11.28
C GLU A 679 18.54 -37.46 11.99
N ALA A 680 17.43 -38.09 12.37
CA ALA A 680 16.30 -37.42 13.00
C ALA A 680 15.51 -38.39 13.89
N ASP A 681 15.16 -37.95 15.09
CA ASP A 681 14.27 -38.66 16.02
C ASP A 681 12.84 -38.05 16.01
N LEU A 682 12.71 -36.83 15.47
CA LEU A 682 11.46 -36.08 15.37
C LEU A 682 11.48 -35.23 14.10
N VAL A 683 10.48 -35.40 13.25
CA VAL A 683 10.22 -34.54 12.08
C VAL A 683 8.92 -33.77 12.30
N LEU A 684 8.95 -32.47 12.03
CA LEU A 684 7.81 -31.56 12.11
C LEU A 684 7.49 -30.98 10.72
N LEU A 685 6.32 -31.29 10.19
CA LEU A 685 5.86 -30.81 8.87
C LEU A 685 5.16 -29.45 9.01
N ALA A 686 5.87 -28.38 8.64
CA ALA A 686 5.45 -26.98 8.70
C ALA A 686 5.22 -26.38 7.29
N MET A 687 4.53 -27.12 6.42
CA MET A 687 4.39 -26.78 4.99
C MET A 687 3.13 -25.94 4.65
N GLY A 688 2.51 -25.34 5.66
CA GLY A 688 1.27 -24.55 5.52
C GLY A 688 -0.01 -25.38 5.46
N PHE A 689 -1.11 -24.72 5.13
CA PHE A 689 -2.46 -25.30 5.11
C PHE A 689 -3.09 -25.16 3.72
N LEU A 690 -4.13 -25.97 3.47
CA LEU A 690 -4.91 -25.90 2.26
C LEU A 690 -6.14 -25.01 2.47
N GLY A 691 -7.19 -25.56 3.06
CA GLY A 691 -8.47 -24.89 3.33
C GLY A 691 -9.14 -25.48 4.57
N PRO A 692 -10.40 -25.10 4.85
CA PRO A 692 -11.18 -25.67 5.95
C PRO A 692 -11.48 -27.16 5.74
N GLU A 693 -11.82 -27.85 6.83
CA GLU A 693 -12.37 -29.20 6.76
C GLU A 693 -13.71 -29.23 6.02
N ALA A 694 -13.93 -30.30 5.24
CA ALA A 694 -15.05 -30.41 4.32
C ALA A 694 -16.42 -30.59 5.00
N ASN A 695 -16.44 -31.21 6.18
CA ASN A 695 -17.65 -31.67 6.86
C ASN A 695 -18.69 -30.56 7.04
N LEU A 696 -18.27 -29.38 7.52
CA LEU A 696 -19.18 -28.27 7.79
C LEU A 696 -19.84 -27.75 6.50
N ALA A 697 -19.07 -27.57 5.42
CA ALA A 697 -19.62 -27.16 4.13
C ALA A 697 -20.54 -28.22 3.52
N GLU A 698 -20.18 -29.50 3.63
CA GLU A 698 -20.99 -30.60 3.10
C GLU A 698 -22.33 -30.71 3.81
N LYS A 699 -22.36 -30.57 5.14
CA LYS A 699 -23.60 -30.59 5.92
C LYS A 699 -24.49 -29.36 5.69
N LEU A 700 -23.89 -28.18 5.51
CA LEU A 700 -24.65 -26.95 5.23
C LEU A 700 -25.03 -26.77 3.76
N GLY A 701 -24.46 -27.57 2.84
CA GLY A 701 -24.62 -27.38 1.40
C GLY A 701 -23.89 -26.14 0.86
N VAL A 702 -22.83 -25.70 1.53
CA VAL A 702 -22.02 -24.55 1.12
C VAL A 702 -21.06 -24.95 -0.01
N GLU A 703 -21.06 -24.18 -1.10
CA GLU A 703 -20.15 -24.35 -2.22
C GLU A 703 -18.69 -24.05 -1.82
N ARG A 704 -17.75 -24.71 -2.51
CA ARG A 704 -16.31 -24.50 -2.33
C ARG A 704 -15.66 -23.99 -3.61
N ASP A 705 -14.61 -23.19 -3.47
CA ASP A 705 -13.80 -22.74 -4.60
C ASP A 705 -12.83 -23.83 -5.08
N ALA A 706 -12.08 -23.54 -6.15
CA ALA A 706 -11.08 -24.48 -6.71
C ALA A 706 -9.91 -24.80 -5.76
N ARG A 707 -9.77 -24.07 -4.65
CA ARG A 707 -8.76 -24.26 -3.61
C ARG A 707 -9.35 -24.87 -2.34
N SER A 708 -10.60 -25.36 -2.40
CA SER A 708 -11.38 -25.94 -1.29
C SER A 708 -11.83 -24.98 -0.19
N ASN A 709 -11.67 -23.66 -0.37
CA ASN A 709 -12.19 -22.67 0.57
C ASN A 709 -13.71 -22.52 0.43
N PHE A 710 -14.39 -22.06 1.47
CA PHE A 710 -15.82 -21.75 1.39
C PHE A 710 -16.05 -20.59 0.41
N LYS A 711 -16.92 -20.82 -0.57
CA LYS A 711 -17.14 -19.87 -1.66
C LYS A 711 -18.06 -18.75 -1.18
N ALA A 712 -17.47 -17.57 -0.99
CA ALA A 712 -18.19 -16.33 -0.78
C ALA A 712 -17.41 -15.16 -1.42
N ASP A 713 -18.11 -14.29 -2.14
CA ASP A 713 -17.50 -13.19 -2.88
C ASP A 713 -16.96 -12.12 -1.93
N TYR A 714 -15.74 -11.64 -2.17
CA TYR A 714 -15.13 -10.57 -1.38
C TYR A 714 -16.00 -9.30 -1.44
N GLY A 715 -16.25 -8.69 -0.27
CA GLY A 715 -17.15 -7.55 -0.13
C GLY A 715 -18.61 -7.90 0.13
N ARG A 716 -19.06 -9.12 -0.24
CA ARG A 716 -20.41 -9.63 0.06
C ARG A 716 -20.42 -10.63 1.20
N PHE A 717 -19.44 -11.53 1.25
CA PHE A 717 -19.23 -12.57 2.28
C PHE A 717 -20.37 -13.57 2.49
N SER A 718 -21.52 -13.39 1.85
CA SER A 718 -22.60 -14.36 1.76
C SER A 718 -22.19 -15.58 0.94
N THR A 719 -22.54 -16.76 1.42
CA THR A 719 -22.40 -18.02 0.67
C THR A 719 -23.57 -18.22 -0.28
N ASN A 720 -23.64 -19.38 -0.94
CA ASN A 720 -24.82 -19.82 -1.70
C ASN A 720 -26.02 -20.18 -0.80
N VAL A 721 -25.82 -20.29 0.50
CA VAL A 721 -26.86 -20.64 1.48
C VAL A 721 -27.35 -19.36 2.16
N GLU A 722 -28.65 -19.11 2.06
CA GLU A 722 -29.30 -17.93 2.66
C GLU A 722 -29.08 -17.88 4.18
N GLY A 723 -28.79 -16.68 4.70
CA GLY A 723 -28.43 -16.44 6.10
C GLY A 723 -27.03 -16.93 6.52
N VAL A 724 -26.24 -17.52 5.61
CA VAL A 724 -24.91 -18.08 5.93
C VAL A 724 -23.80 -17.30 5.23
N PHE A 725 -22.83 -16.86 6.01
CA PHE A 725 -21.67 -16.05 5.59
C PHE A 725 -20.37 -16.80 5.89
N ALA A 726 -19.27 -16.44 5.21
CA ALA A 726 -17.95 -17.00 5.48
C ALA A 726 -16.88 -15.90 5.47
N ALA A 727 -15.97 -15.94 6.45
CA ALA A 727 -14.94 -14.92 6.65
C ALA A 727 -13.58 -15.52 7.05
N GLY A 728 -12.52 -14.73 6.85
CA GLY A 728 -11.16 -15.11 7.25
C GLY A 728 -10.59 -16.27 6.44
N ASP A 729 -9.68 -17.03 7.06
CA ASP A 729 -8.89 -18.05 6.36
C ASP A 729 -9.74 -19.18 5.74
N CYS A 730 -10.94 -19.46 6.27
CA CYS A 730 -11.82 -20.48 5.68
C CYS A 730 -12.42 -20.07 4.31
N ARG A 731 -12.49 -18.76 4.03
CA ARG A 731 -12.94 -18.17 2.76
C ARG A 731 -11.77 -17.76 1.86
N ARG A 732 -10.76 -17.11 2.46
CA ARG A 732 -9.59 -16.54 1.75
C ARG A 732 -8.51 -17.58 1.43
N GLY A 733 -8.43 -18.64 2.22
CA GLY A 733 -7.24 -19.46 2.38
C GLY A 733 -6.24 -18.82 3.35
N GLN A 734 -5.22 -19.59 3.74
CA GLN A 734 -4.19 -19.18 4.70
C GLN A 734 -3.65 -17.77 4.40
N SER A 735 -3.79 -16.85 5.35
CA SER A 735 -3.35 -15.45 5.18
C SER A 735 -2.79 -14.84 6.46
N LEU A 736 -2.44 -13.54 6.38
CA LEU A 736 -2.10 -12.76 7.56
C LEU A 736 -3.39 -12.37 8.28
N VAL A 737 -3.35 -12.26 9.60
CA VAL A 737 -4.59 -12.05 10.33
C VAL A 737 -5.17 -10.67 10.20
N VAL A 738 -4.36 -9.67 9.87
CA VAL A 738 -4.91 -8.37 9.52
C VAL A 738 -5.97 -8.49 8.40
N TRP A 739 -5.87 -9.51 7.54
CA TRP A 739 -6.92 -9.88 6.58
C TRP A 739 -8.11 -10.57 7.23
N ALA A 740 -7.92 -11.49 8.17
CA ALA A 740 -9.03 -12.06 8.94
C ALA A 740 -9.81 -10.95 9.65
N ILE A 741 -9.12 -10.04 10.35
CA ILE A 741 -9.73 -8.85 11.00
C ILE A 741 -10.50 -8.00 10.00
N SER A 742 -9.91 -7.71 8.84
CA SER A 742 -10.57 -6.91 7.80
C SER A 742 -11.82 -7.60 7.25
N GLU A 743 -11.73 -8.89 6.91
CA GLU A 743 -12.85 -9.66 6.38
C GLU A 743 -13.95 -9.83 7.43
N GLY A 744 -13.61 -10.02 8.71
CA GLY A 744 -14.62 -10.16 9.74
C GLY A 744 -15.38 -8.87 10.04
N ARG A 745 -14.71 -7.71 10.03
CA ARG A 745 -15.37 -6.40 10.11
C ARG A 745 -16.32 -6.16 8.94
N GLN A 746 -15.89 -6.50 7.72
CA GLN A 746 -16.72 -6.32 6.54
C GLN A 746 -17.89 -7.31 6.53
N THR A 747 -17.67 -8.56 6.96
CA THR A 747 -18.72 -9.58 7.09
C THR A 747 -19.78 -9.16 8.10
N ALA A 748 -19.37 -8.65 9.27
CA ALA A 748 -20.28 -8.09 10.26
C ALA A 748 -21.20 -7.01 9.66
N SER A 749 -20.65 -6.10 8.85
CA SER A 749 -21.45 -5.10 8.13
C SER A 749 -22.42 -5.68 7.10
N GLN A 750 -22.09 -6.81 6.46
CA GLN A 750 -22.99 -7.47 5.50
C GLN A 750 -24.09 -8.27 6.20
N VAL A 751 -23.77 -8.92 7.32
CA VAL A 751 -24.75 -9.60 8.18
C VAL A 751 -25.74 -8.60 8.74
N ASP A 752 -25.28 -7.47 9.27
CA ASP A 752 -26.15 -6.39 9.77
C ASP A 752 -27.12 -5.89 8.68
N LYS A 753 -26.61 -5.62 7.47
CA LYS A 753 -27.46 -5.25 6.33
C LYS A 753 -28.47 -6.32 5.92
N TYR A 754 -28.13 -7.60 6.09
CA TYR A 754 -29.03 -8.71 5.78
C TYR A 754 -30.18 -8.74 6.78
N LEU A 755 -29.88 -8.68 8.09
CA LEU A 755 -30.86 -8.72 9.16
C LEU A 755 -31.79 -7.50 9.15
N MET A 756 -31.25 -6.30 8.96
CA MET A 756 -32.04 -5.06 8.93
C MET A 756 -32.99 -4.97 7.72
N ARG A 757 -32.69 -5.64 6.60
CA ARG A 757 -33.58 -5.68 5.43
C ARG A 757 -34.85 -6.51 5.68
N GLU A 758 -34.78 -7.52 6.54
CA GLU A 758 -35.95 -8.29 6.93
C GLU A 758 -36.87 -7.48 7.84
N GLU A 759 -36.32 -6.64 8.74
CA GLU A 759 -37.12 -5.73 9.57
C GLU A 759 -37.93 -4.72 8.73
N ASP A 760 -37.32 -4.14 7.68
CA ASP A 760 -38.02 -3.23 6.77
C ASP A 760 -39.14 -3.95 6.00
N ALA A 761 -38.93 -5.20 5.57
CA ALA A 761 -39.94 -6.00 4.90
C ALA A 761 -41.10 -6.40 5.83
N ASP A 762 -40.79 -6.73 7.09
CA ASP A 762 -41.76 -7.07 8.13
C ASP A 762 -42.52 -5.86 8.69
N ALA A 763 -41.88 -4.69 8.73
CA ALA A 763 -42.54 -3.43 9.07
C ALA A 763 -43.56 -3.03 7.99
N ILE A 764 -43.20 -3.18 6.71
CA ILE A 764 -44.10 -2.94 5.57
C ILE A 764 -45.26 -3.96 5.52
N SER A 765 -45.04 -5.20 5.99
CA SER A 765 -46.09 -6.23 6.08
C SER A 765 -47.04 -5.97 7.27
N LYS A 766 -46.52 -5.49 8.41
CA LYS A 766 -47.30 -5.12 9.60
C LYS A 766 -48.10 -3.83 9.43
N GLU A 767 -47.64 -2.85 8.66
CA GLU A 767 -48.46 -1.67 8.32
C GLU A 767 -49.72 -2.02 7.50
N ARG A 768 -49.77 -3.22 6.90
CA ARG A 768 -50.97 -3.74 6.21
C ARG A 768 -51.88 -4.60 7.11
N GLY A 769 -51.54 -4.79 8.39
CA GLY A 769 -52.28 -5.67 9.30
C GLY A 769 -52.31 -5.15 10.74
N ASP A 770 -53.44 -4.54 11.10
CA ASP A 770 -53.98 -4.27 12.44
C ASP A 770 -53.15 -3.40 13.42
N ALA A 771 -53.63 -2.17 13.61
CA ALA A 771 -53.23 -1.28 14.69
C ALA A 771 -53.79 -1.76 16.04
N ARG A 772 -52.93 -2.27 16.92
CA ARG A 772 -53.17 -2.28 18.37
C ARG A 772 -51.91 -1.88 19.13
N GLU A 773 -51.98 -0.72 19.77
CA GLU A 773 -51.00 -0.23 20.75
C GLU A 773 -50.67 -1.30 21.79
N ARG A 774 -49.37 -1.61 21.94
CA ARG A 774 -48.84 -2.28 23.13
C ARG A 774 -47.56 -1.60 23.60
N ASP A 775 -47.57 -1.38 24.90
CA ASP A 775 -46.56 -0.89 25.84
C ASP A 775 -45.08 -1.03 25.42
N LEU A 776 -44.40 0.12 25.26
CA LEU A 776 -43.06 0.29 24.68
C LEU A 776 -41.89 0.00 25.62
N THR A 777 -42.12 -0.46 26.86
CA THR A 777 -41.06 -0.54 27.88
C THR A 777 -40.54 -1.96 28.17
N LYS A 778 -41.19 -3.01 27.67
CA LYS A 778 -40.71 -4.41 27.79
C LYS A 778 -40.07 -5.00 26.52
N LYS A 779 -40.27 -4.38 25.36
CA LYS A 779 -39.90 -4.95 24.04
C LYS A 779 -38.41 -4.84 23.68
N GLN A 780 -37.66 -3.95 24.33
CA GLN A 780 -36.24 -3.70 23.98
C GLN A 780 -35.27 -4.87 24.28
N ARG A 781 -35.72 -5.93 24.97
CA ARG A 781 -34.91 -7.15 25.19
C ARG A 781 -35.30 -8.33 24.29
N GLU A 782 -36.45 -8.27 23.61
CA GLU A 782 -36.96 -9.38 22.77
C GLU A 782 -36.72 -9.19 21.26
N ASP A 783 -36.44 -7.98 20.79
CA ASP A 783 -36.25 -7.67 19.36
C ASP A 783 -34.76 -7.62 18.93
N LYS A 784 -33.86 -8.41 19.52
CA LYS A 784 -32.45 -8.46 19.06
C LYS A 784 -32.21 -9.69 18.19
N HIS A 785 -31.70 -9.47 16.98
CA HIS A 785 -31.25 -10.56 16.12
C HIS A 785 -30.10 -11.35 16.77
N ARG A 786 -30.15 -12.67 16.60
CA ARG A 786 -29.19 -13.64 17.11
C ARG A 786 -28.27 -14.07 15.99
N VAL A 787 -26.96 -13.95 16.22
CA VAL A 787 -25.94 -14.33 15.26
C VAL A 787 -25.00 -15.36 15.89
N MET A 788 -24.85 -16.47 15.19
CA MET A 788 -23.83 -17.47 15.49
C MET A 788 -22.55 -17.16 14.71
N THR A 789 -21.40 -17.28 15.36
CA THR A 789 -20.08 -17.22 14.71
C THR A 789 -19.22 -18.44 15.00
#